data_AF-U1QPF3-F1
#
_entry.id   AF-U1QPF3-F1
#
_cell.length_a   1.000
_cell.length_b   1.000
_cell.length_c   1.000
_cell.angle_alpha   90.00
_cell.angle_beta   90.00
_cell.angle_gamma   90.00
#
_symmetry.space_group_name_H-M   'P 1'
#
loop_
_entity.id
_entity.type
_entity.pdbx_description
1 polymer ?
#
loop_
_entity_poly.entity_id
_entity_poly.type
_entity_poly.pdbx_seq_one_letter_code
_entity_poly.pdbx_strand_id
1 'polypeptide(L)'
;MSPSSPTSFPLSVTFHSDWGVTTGTGVAGGVDSVVEKDERGLPIVRATVLAGVVREQSLLAAQALDDGDPGGSWRAFASALFGSDLAPRLVVFSDARLIDPPADPADLIHEVVSLSIDEKTGTAREDFLRFFERVGVCRLRGEVTLSDVDKDGRPLTWSDEQRDAAELLLALSGLLVRAIGSNRAVGDGVCDVLIHANHEPGDARAVKNWCRTQLGRWKGRGAPQVPAADAAAAAAPVLKASPASTAAGAFHEATLTIDLRTPVVSYEVPMSNEIRSLDFLRGTVLLPWVHRLITRTVAQAPGASEALVQEVRDAVVNGELLVSDGVVSYQGESGLPMPLVFSSPKVGQGATSQDPKTAEGEGDEEMCVCNRMRAEEPENEVHKPLRNGYVFPTAGAKGAPALIGRQSTAHDAATGAARDGQLYLVRALPAGLSLQATVTVSTRLYQRIGKQLEALAGTGHRARLGARRLSGTFGETECTLSAFAPSTAPQVVDAADTTIWFTSDVLARSARLGPGGSLTDLLAAFERAGAPIELAEADGTRFNAGARHRRVDSWSAASHQPRATRMAIQAGSVLKVRTAAPEKLAALAAVGIGELRAQGFGRFVVGHPLLEKKTFTLRRLHREDLAPTADGAAATKEAQR
;
A
#
# COMPACT_ATOMS: atom_id res chain seq x y z
N MET A 1 35.30 19.03 8.67
CA MET A 1 34.24 18.37 7.87
C MET A 1 32.93 18.70 8.54
N SER A 2 32.11 19.57 7.94
CA SER A 2 30.78 19.86 8.48
C SER A 2 29.96 18.57 8.51
N PRO A 3 29.15 18.30 9.55
CA PRO A 3 28.22 17.18 9.51
C PRO A 3 27.32 17.36 8.28
N SER A 4 27.16 16.30 7.49
CA SER A 4 26.26 16.29 6.32
C SER A 4 24.87 16.79 6.76
N SER A 5 24.30 17.77 6.05
CA SER A 5 22.94 18.24 6.35
C SER A 5 21.96 17.06 6.28
N PRO A 6 20.98 16.94 7.18
CA PRO A 6 20.09 15.79 7.21
C PRO A 6 19.14 15.81 6.02
N THR A 7 18.73 14.63 5.56
CA THR A 7 17.66 14.46 4.55
C THR A 7 16.27 14.40 5.17
N SER A 8 16.20 14.54 6.50
CA SER A 8 14.99 14.46 7.30
C SER A 8 15.00 15.56 8.35
N PHE A 9 13.88 16.26 8.49
CA PHE A 9 13.73 17.42 9.35
C PHE A 9 12.58 17.15 10.34
N PRO A 10 12.78 17.28 11.65
CA PRO A 10 11.70 17.13 12.60
C PRO A 10 10.69 18.27 12.40
N LEU A 11 9.41 17.91 12.49
CA LEU A 11 8.27 18.81 12.41
C LEU A 11 7.55 18.79 13.75
N SER A 12 7.19 19.96 14.26
CA SER A 12 6.29 20.07 15.41
C SER A 12 5.11 20.98 15.11
N VAL A 13 3.95 20.60 15.63
CA VAL A 13 2.73 21.41 15.61
C VAL A 13 2.32 21.66 17.04
N THR A 14 2.19 22.92 17.42
CA THR A 14 1.70 23.32 18.75
C THR A 14 0.40 24.07 18.55
N PHE A 15 -0.72 23.45 18.93
CA PHE A 15 -2.03 24.09 18.91
C PHE A 15 -2.17 25.01 20.13
N HIS A 16 -2.79 26.16 19.94
CA HIS A 16 -3.08 27.16 20.98
C HIS A 16 -4.59 27.38 21.17
N SER A 17 -5.41 26.75 20.32
CA SER A 17 -6.86 26.66 20.47
C SER A 17 -7.34 25.25 20.12
N ASP A 18 -8.61 24.98 20.40
CA ASP A 18 -9.25 23.73 20.02
C ASP A 18 -9.22 23.55 18.51
N TRP A 19 -9.05 22.31 18.07
CA TRP A 19 -8.86 22.00 16.67
C TRP A 19 -9.64 20.76 16.24
N GLY A 20 -10.00 20.74 14.96
CA GLY A 20 -10.70 19.62 14.36
C GLY A 20 -10.23 19.39 12.93
N VAL A 21 -9.42 18.34 12.74
CA VAL A 21 -9.08 17.78 11.44
C VAL A 21 -9.95 16.54 11.24
N THR A 22 -10.96 16.68 10.39
CA THR A 22 -12.07 15.72 10.30
C THR A 22 -11.89 14.72 9.17
N THR A 23 -12.37 13.49 9.38
CA THR A 23 -12.41 12.39 8.39
C THR A 23 -13.47 12.60 7.29
N GLY A 24 -14.43 13.51 7.51
CA GLY A 24 -15.61 13.69 6.66
C GLY A 24 -16.64 12.55 6.80
N THR A 25 -16.47 11.66 7.79
CA THR A 25 -17.39 10.56 8.10
C THR A 25 -17.91 10.73 9.52
N GLY A 26 -19.23 10.90 9.66
CA GLY A 26 -19.93 10.91 10.96
C GLY A 26 -20.35 9.51 11.41
N VAL A 27 -20.73 9.38 12.67
CA VAL A 27 -21.37 8.20 13.25
C VAL A 27 -22.87 8.33 13.07
N ALA A 28 -23.50 7.35 12.42
CA ALA A 28 -24.96 7.37 12.21
C ALA A 28 -25.70 7.39 13.55
N GLY A 29 -26.51 8.41 13.79
CA GLY A 29 -27.24 8.62 15.04
C GLY A 29 -26.43 9.23 16.20
N GLY A 30 -25.21 9.72 15.92
CA GLY A 30 -24.33 10.36 16.90
C GLY A 30 -23.63 11.60 16.32
N VAL A 31 -22.30 11.64 16.39
CA VAL A 31 -21.48 12.79 15.98
C VAL A 31 -21.40 12.90 14.44
N ASP A 32 -21.70 14.07 13.88
CA ASP A 32 -21.65 14.32 12.43
C ASP A 32 -20.23 14.33 11.86
N SER A 33 -19.22 14.64 12.69
CA SER A 33 -17.81 14.64 12.28
C SER A 33 -16.85 14.26 13.41
N VAL A 34 -16.00 13.28 13.14
CA VAL A 34 -15.04 12.71 14.09
C VAL A 34 -13.63 13.21 13.76
N VAL A 35 -12.81 13.44 14.80
CA VAL A 35 -11.40 13.79 14.60
C VAL A 35 -10.62 12.56 14.15
N GLU A 36 -9.65 12.76 13.25
CA GLU A 36 -8.71 11.73 12.85
C GLU A 36 -7.91 11.19 14.06
N LYS A 37 -7.94 9.87 14.25
CA LYS A 37 -7.23 9.15 15.30
C LYS A 37 -6.18 8.20 14.71
N ASP A 38 -5.10 7.98 15.44
CA ASP A 38 -4.08 6.99 15.11
C ASP A 38 -4.50 5.57 15.54
N GLU A 39 -3.66 4.57 15.30
CA GLU A 39 -3.93 3.18 15.69
C GLU A 39 -4.10 2.95 17.20
N ARG A 40 -3.75 3.93 18.05
CA ARG A 40 -3.94 3.92 19.50
C ARG A 40 -5.22 4.66 19.92
N GLY A 41 -6.02 5.15 18.97
CA GLY A 41 -7.19 5.98 19.23
C GLY A 41 -6.86 7.43 19.61
N LEU A 42 -5.61 7.86 19.47
CA LEU A 42 -5.17 9.20 19.85
C LEU A 42 -5.28 10.19 18.68
N PRO A 43 -5.58 11.48 18.92
CA PRO A 43 -5.65 12.49 17.87
C PRO A 43 -4.37 12.59 17.04
N ILE A 44 -4.54 12.77 15.73
CA ILE A 44 -3.42 12.88 14.79
C ILE A 44 -3.68 13.96 13.73
N VAL A 45 -2.63 14.72 13.38
CA VAL A 45 -2.68 15.57 12.19
C VAL A 45 -2.01 14.84 11.03
N ARG A 46 -2.82 14.49 10.03
CA ARG A 46 -2.36 13.71 8.88
C ARG A 46 -1.36 14.48 8.03
N ALA A 47 -0.36 13.76 7.49
CA ALA A 47 0.67 14.28 6.60
C ALA A 47 0.11 15.04 5.38
N THR A 48 -1.08 14.68 4.88
CA THR A 48 -1.75 15.34 3.75
C THR A 48 -2.14 16.76 4.10
N VAL A 49 -2.58 16.97 5.35
CA VAL A 49 -2.99 18.28 5.84
C VAL A 49 -1.74 19.15 6.01
N LEU A 50 -0.71 18.61 6.66
CA LEU A 50 0.59 19.27 6.83
C LEU A 50 1.22 19.65 5.49
N ALA A 51 1.29 18.71 4.56
CA ALA A 51 1.82 18.97 3.22
C ALA A 51 1.02 20.05 2.48
N GLY A 52 -0.32 20.06 2.63
CA GLY A 52 -1.18 21.07 2.03
C GLY A 52 -0.94 22.48 2.57
N VAL A 53 -1.00 22.64 3.90
CA VAL A 53 -0.83 23.96 4.53
C VAL A 53 0.59 24.49 4.35
N VAL A 54 1.62 23.64 4.44
CA VAL A 54 3.01 24.07 4.23
C VAL A 54 3.28 24.37 2.76
N ARG A 55 2.71 23.61 1.81
CA ARG A 55 2.80 23.92 0.37
C ARG A 55 2.25 25.30 0.06
N GLU A 56 1.08 25.65 0.60
CA GLU A 56 0.45 26.94 0.39
C GLU A 56 1.38 28.09 0.83
N GLN A 57 1.94 27.97 2.04
CA GLN A 57 2.88 28.95 2.57
C GLN A 57 4.22 28.98 1.84
N SER A 58 4.65 27.85 1.26
CA SER A 58 5.92 27.78 0.52
C SER A 58 5.96 28.67 -0.71
N LEU A 59 4.83 28.86 -1.39
CA LEU A 59 4.74 29.74 -2.54
C LEU A 59 4.86 31.21 -2.12
N LEU A 60 4.28 31.59 -0.98
CA LEU A 60 4.41 32.93 -0.41
C LEU A 60 5.83 33.19 0.08
N ALA A 61 6.44 32.24 0.78
CA ALA A 61 7.83 32.32 1.21
C ALA A 61 8.79 32.45 0.01
N ALA A 62 8.58 31.63 -1.03
CA ALA A 62 9.37 31.68 -2.25
C ALA A 62 9.22 33.02 -2.99
N GLN A 63 8.00 33.54 -3.12
CA GLN A 63 7.75 34.84 -3.72
C GLN A 63 8.49 35.96 -2.97
N ALA A 64 8.55 35.91 -1.64
CA ALA A 64 9.30 36.88 -0.84
C ALA A 64 10.82 36.73 -1.02
N LEU A 65 11.34 35.50 -1.16
CA LEU A 65 12.76 35.25 -1.41
C LEU A 65 13.22 35.69 -2.82
N ASP A 66 12.30 35.67 -3.79
CA ASP A 66 12.52 36.14 -5.15
C ASP A 66 12.23 37.65 -5.32
N ASP A 67 12.08 38.42 -4.23
CA ASP A 67 11.73 39.86 -4.26
C ASP A 67 10.48 40.18 -5.12
N GLY A 68 9.54 39.23 -5.18
CA GLY A 68 8.29 39.34 -5.95
C GLY A 68 8.40 38.95 -7.43
N ASP A 69 9.57 38.50 -7.92
CA ASP A 69 9.75 38.06 -9.31
C ASP A 69 8.91 36.80 -9.61
N PRO A 70 7.93 36.85 -10.54
CA PRO A 70 7.14 35.69 -10.92
C PRO A 70 7.95 34.57 -11.60
N GLY A 71 9.12 34.89 -12.17
CA GLY A 71 10.06 33.94 -12.78
C GLY A 71 11.19 33.48 -11.86
N GLY A 72 11.12 33.85 -10.58
CA GLY A 72 12.20 33.64 -9.63
C GLY A 72 12.53 32.16 -9.36
N SER A 73 13.80 31.93 -9.03
CA SER A 73 14.36 30.60 -8.80
C SER A 73 13.76 29.89 -7.59
N TRP A 74 13.40 30.61 -6.52
CA TRP A 74 12.80 30.02 -5.32
C TRP A 74 11.39 29.52 -5.60
N ARG A 75 10.62 30.23 -6.42
CA ARG A 75 9.28 29.80 -6.85
C ARG A 75 9.34 28.54 -7.69
N ALA A 76 10.30 28.45 -8.62
CA ALA A 76 10.56 27.23 -9.39
C ALA A 76 10.95 26.07 -8.48
N PHE A 77 11.86 26.31 -7.52
CA PHE A 77 12.30 25.33 -6.54
C PHE A 77 11.15 24.83 -5.64
N ALA A 78 10.33 25.73 -5.10
CA ALA A 78 9.15 25.39 -4.30
C ALA A 78 8.14 24.54 -5.08
N SER A 79 7.88 24.92 -6.33
CA SER A 79 6.98 24.18 -7.22
C SER A 79 7.49 22.77 -7.51
N ALA A 80 8.80 22.62 -7.73
CA ALA A 80 9.42 21.31 -7.93
C ALA A 80 9.44 20.47 -6.64
N LEU A 81 9.70 21.09 -5.49
CA LEU A 81 9.75 20.44 -4.19
C LEU A 81 8.40 19.83 -3.80
N PHE A 82 7.31 20.59 -3.94
CA PHE A 82 5.95 20.15 -3.62
C PHE A 82 5.20 19.48 -4.78
N GLY A 83 5.81 19.43 -5.97
CA GLY A 83 5.27 18.78 -7.16
C GLY A 83 4.04 19.45 -7.77
N SER A 84 3.63 18.91 -8.92
CA SER A 84 2.47 19.33 -9.69
C SER A 84 1.60 18.13 -10.08
N ASP A 85 0.60 18.36 -10.93
CA ASP A 85 -0.15 17.31 -11.60
C ASP A 85 0.70 16.46 -12.56
N LEU A 86 1.82 17.00 -13.03
CA LEU A 86 2.77 16.36 -13.96
C LEU A 86 4.03 15.79 -13.28
N ALA A 87 4.40 16.30 -12.11
CA ALA A 87 5.61 15.89 -11.40
C ALA A 87 5.29 15.52 -9.93
N PRO A 88 5.74 14.36 -9.43
CA PRO A 88 5.56 14.03 -8.02
C PRO A 88 6.38 14.98 -7.14
N ARG A 89 5.90 15.19 -5.92
CA ARG A 89 6.63 15.93 -4.89
C ARG A 89 7.95 15.24 -4.51
N LEU A 90 8.93 16.04 -4.15
CA LEU A 90 10.23 15.63 -3.64
C LEU A 90 10.34 15.78 -2.12
N VAL A 91 9.36 16.37 -1.45
CA VAL A 91 9.22 16.31 0.02
C VAL A 91 8.09 15.38 0.41
N VAL A 92 8.25 14.69 1.54
CA VAL A 92 7.18 13.92 2.11
C VAL A 92 7.08 14.15 3.61
N PHE A 93 5.85 14.35 4.06
CA PHE A 93 5.52 14.55 5.46
C PHE A 93 5.13 13.20 6.08
N SER A 94 5.46 13.00 7.35
CA SER A 94 4.81 11.98 8.19
C SER A 94 3.52 12.53 8.78
N ASP A 95 2.70 11.65 9.34
CA ASP A 95 1.65 12.11 10.26
C ASP A 95 2.31 12.75 11.49
N ALA A 96 1.71 13.82 12.04
CA ALA A 96 2.12 14.40 13.30
C ALA A 96 1.29 13.79 14.44
N ARG A 97 1.99 13.13 15.36
CA ARG A 97 1.43 12.36 16.48
C ARG A 97 1.66 13.06 17.81
N LEU A 98 0.76 12.87 18.76
CA LEU A 98 0.81 13.46 20.08
C LEU A 98 2.12 13.08 20.81
N ILE A 99 2.83 14.07 21.38
CA ILE A 99 4.09 13.85 22.11
C ILE A 99 3.82 13.30 23.51
N ASP A 100 2.88 13.93 24.22
CA ASP A 100 2.52 13.62 25.61
C ASP A 100 1.05 13.21 25.66
N PRO A 101 0.73 11.92 25.41
CA PRO A 101 -0.65 11.46 25.44
C PRO A 101 -1.22 11.45 26.87
N PRO A 102 -2.46 11.93 27.07
CA PRO A 102 -3.14 11.81 28.37
C PRO A 102 -3.40 10.33 28.69
N ALA A 103 -3.67 10.05 29.97
CA ALA A 103 -4.03 8.70 30.40
C ALA A 103 -5.37 8.24 29.79
N ASP A 104 -6.32 9.17 29.66
CA ASP A 104 -7.58 8.95 28.95
C ASP A 104 -7.65 9.90 27.71
N PRO A 105 -7.78 9.37 26.48
CA PRO A 105 -8.01 10.19 25.29
C PRO A 105 -9.22 11.13 25.39
N ALA A 106 -10.24 10.79 26.19
CA ALA A 106 -11.41 11.62 26.41
C ALA A 106 -11.10 12.94 27.14
N ASP A 107 -9.98 13.03 27.86
CA ASP A 107 -9.54 14.27 28.50
C ASP A 107 -9.14 15.34 27.47
N LEU A 108 -8.81 14.93 26.25
CA LEU A 108 -8.36 15.82 25.19
C LEU A 108 -9.41 15.98 24.08
N ILE A 109 -10.30 15.01 23.89
CA ILE A 109 -11.32 15.02 22.84
C ILE A 109 -12.69 15.31 23.46
N HIS A 110 -13.33 16.37 23.01
CA HIS A 110 -14.67 16.74 23.47
C HIS A 110 -15.60 17.05 22.30
N GLU A 111 -16.90 17.01 22.56
CA GLU A 111 -17.94 17.26 21.56
C GLU A 111 -18.39 18.72 21.60
N VAL A 112 -18.47 19.35 20.43
CA VAL A 112 -18.95 20.72 20.25
C VAL A 112 -20.18 20.71 19.35
N VAL A 113 -21.17 21.50 19.74
CA VAL A 113 -22.42 21.67 19.01
C VAL A 113 -22.36 22.95 18.17
N SER A 114 -22.68 22.83 16.89
CA SER A 114 -22.84 23.96 15.98
C SER A 114 -24.26 24.03 15.47
N LEU A 115 -24.80 25.24 15.32
CA LEU A 115 -26.14 25.49 14.82
C LEU A 115 -26.17 26.81 14.06
N SER A 116 -26.82 26.80 12.89
CA SER A 116 -27.01 28.00 12.07
C SER A 116 -28.27 28.73 12.50
N ILE A 117 -28.16 30.03 12.75
CA ILE A 117 -29.31 30.88 13.12
C ILE A 117 -29.89 31.51 11.84
N ASP A 118 -31.22 31.53 11.73
CA ASP A 118 -31.92 32.31 10.72
C ASP A 118 -31.93 33.79 11.14
N GLU A 119 -31.31 34.66 10.33
CA GLU A 119 -31.19 36.08 10.63
C GLU A 119 -32.53 36.83 10.70
N LYS A 120 -33.58 36.32 10.03
CA LYS A 120 -34.90 36.95 10.02
C LYS A 120 -35.75 36.53 11.22
N THR A 121 -35.70 35.25 11.60
CA THR A 121 -36.55 34.73 12.68
C THR A 121 -35.84 34.68 14.03
N GLY A 122 -34.51 34.74 14.06
CA GLY A 122 -33.69 34.56 15.26
C GLY A 122 -33.70 33.13 15.83
N THR A 123 -34.29 32.17 15.10
CA THR A 123 -34.37 30.76 15.50
C THR A 123 -33.28 29.94 14.83
N ALA A 124 -32.94 28.78 15.40
CA ALA A 124 -32.10 27.81 14.70
C ALA A 124 -32.77 27.38 13.39
N ARG A 125 -32.00 27.27 12.31
CA ARG A 125 -32.47 26.73 11.03
C ARG A 125 -32.74 25.24 11.18
N GLU A 126 -33.83 24.78 10.57
CA GLU A 126 -34.21 23.37 10.52
C GLU A 126 -33.12 22.55 9.80
N ASP A 127 -32.74 21.40 10.36
CA ASP A 127 -31.68 20.51 9.87
C ASP A 127 -30.24 21.06 9.85
N PHE A 128 -29.95 22.15 10.59
CA PHE A 128 -28.60 22.72 10.73
C PHE A 128 -27.92 22.48 12.09
N LEU A 129 -28.51 21.67 12.97
CA LEU A 129 -27.82 21.19 14.17
C LEU A 129 -26.72 20.20 13.76
N ARG A 130 -25.50 20.42 14.23
CA ARG A 130 -24.35 19.56 13.97
C ARG A 130 -23.55 19.30 15.23
N PHE A 131 -23.10 18.07 15.41
CA PHE A 131 -22.22 17.63 16.48
C PHE A 131 -20.85 17.27 15.93
N PHE A 132 -19.79 17.81 16.53
CA PHE A 132 -18.43 17.61 16.04
C PHE A 132 -17.45 17.32 17.18
N GLU A 133 -16.52 16.38 16.98
CA GLU A 133 -15.38 16.24 17.88
C GLU A 133 -14.38 17.39 17.68
N ARG A 134 -13.82 17.85 18.81
CA ARG A 134 -12.71 18.79 18.90
C ARG A 134 -11.65 18.25 19.84
N VAL A 135 -10.41 18.58 19.52
CA VAL A 135 -9.24 18.26 20.32
C VAL A 135 -8.78 19.52 20.99
N GLY A 136 -8.52 19.45 22.29
CA GLY A 136 -7.93 20.52 23.06
C GLY A 136 -6.53 20.89 22.61
N VAL A 137 -6.01 21.95 23.23
CA VAL A 137 -4.62 22.42 23.09
C VAL A 137 -3.64 21.28 23.33
N CYS A 138 -2.82 20.99 22.34
CA CYS A 138 -1.86 19.90 22.41
C CYS A 138 -0.68 20.11 21.48
N ARG A 139 0.28 19.19 21.59
CA ARG A 139 1.53 19.23 20.86
C ARG A 139 1.79 17.93 20.11
N LEU A 140 2.02 18.06 18.81
CA LEU A 140 2.27 16.92 17.94
C LEU A 140 3.67 17.01 17.33
N ARG A 141 4.24 15.84 17.03
CA ARG A 141 5.52 15.66 16.37
C ARG A 141 5.36 14.81 15.12
N GLY A 142 5.95 15.26 14.04
CA GLY A 142 6.11 14.52 12.80
C GLY A 142 7.50 14.78 12.20
N GLU A 143 7.62 14.51 10.92
CA GLU A 143 8.87 14.59 10.18
C GLU A 143 8.63 14.98 8.72
N VAL A 144 9.58 15.70 8.13
CA VAL A 144 9.63 15.99 6.70
C VAL A 144 10.89 15.39 6.11
N THR A 145 10.76 14.49 5.13
CA THR A 145 11.88 13.80 4.50
C THR A 145 11.98 14.17 3.02
N LEU A 146 13.19 14.41 2.54
CA LEU A 146 13.50 14.58 1.12
C LEU A 146 13.50 13.22 0.41
N SER A 147 12.86 13.16 -0.76
CA SER A 147 12.76 11.93 -1.55
C SER A 147 14.13 11.49 -2.04
N ASP A 148 14.44 10.22 -1.84
CA ASP A 148 15.65 9.55 -2.32
C ASP A 148 15.44 8.93 -3.72
N VAL A 149 14.26 9.14 -4.31
CA VAL A 149 13.89 8.64 -5.64
C VAL A 149 13.11 9.66 -6.46
N ASP A 150 13.27 9.59 -7.78
CA ASP A 150 12.48 10.36 -8.74
C ASP A 150 11.13 9.69 -9.07
N LYS A 151 10.42 10.27 -10.04
CA LYS A 151 9.13 9.75 -10.53
C LYS A 151 9.19 8.33 -11.10
N ASP A 152 10.33 7.93 -11.66
CA ASP A 152 10.56 6.63 -12.28
C ASP A 152 11.18 5.65 -11.27
N GLY A 153 11.35 6.10 -10.01
CA GLY A 153 11.95 5.35 -8.93
C GLY A 153 13.48 5.36 -8.96
N ARG A 154 14.14 6.17 -9.80
CA ARG A 154 15.59 6.23 -9.89
C ARG A 154 16.16 6.96 -8.67
N PRO A 155 17.33 6.55 -8.15
CA PRO A 155 17.94 7.21 -6.99
C PRO A 155 18.19 8.70 -7.21
N LEU A 156 17.90 9.51 -6.20
CA LEU A 156 18.24 10.93 -6.13
C LEU A 156 19.29 11.16 -5.04
N THR A 157 20.32 11.93 -5.38
CA THR A 157 21.34 12.36 -4.43
C THR A 157 21.22 13.87 -4.24
N TRP A 158 20.98 14.29 -2.99
CA TRP A 158 20.91 15.70 -2.62
C TRP A 158 22.29 16.24 -2.25
N SER A 159 22.67 17.40 -2.80
CA SER A 159 23.84 18.15 -2.35
C SER A 159 23.55 18.89 -1.04
N ASP A 160 24.59 19.30 -0.30
CA ASP A 160 24.41 20.10 0.92
C ASP A 160 23.68 21.42 0.62
N GLU A 161 24.01 22.09 -0.49
CA GLU A 161 23.33 23.33 -0.89
C GLU A 161 21.85 23.13 -1.19
N GLN A 162 21.48 22.01 -1.84
CA GLN A 162 20.06 21.67 -2.08
C GLN A 162 19.32 21.35 -0.79
N ARG A 163 19.97 20.63 0.15
CA ARG A 163 19.41 20.34 1.47
C ARG A 163 19.18 21.61 2.29
N ASP A 164 20.17 22.49 2.33
CA ASP A 164 20.09 23.77 3.04
C ASP A 164 18.99 24.68 2.46
N ALA A 165 18.84 24.73 1.14
CA ALA A 165 17.77 25.46 0.47
C ALA A 165 16.38 24.88 0.79
N ALA A 166 16.25 23.55 0.76
CA ALA A 166 15.01 22.87 1.11
C ALA A 166 14.63 23.12 2.58
N GLU A 167 15.58 23.02 3.50
CA GLU A 167 15.36 23.30 4.92
C GLU A 167 14.92 24.74 5.16
N LEU A 168 15.58 25.73 4.54
CA LEU A 168 15.21 27.14 4.65
C LEU A 168 13.78 27.37 4.19
N LEU A 169 13.43 26.88 3.01
CA LEU A 169 12.10 27.06 2.45
C LEU A 169 11.04 26.41 3.35
N LEU A 170 11.26 25.17 3.81
CA LEU A 170 10.35 24.46 4.69
C LEU A 170 10.18 25.16 6.05
N ALA A 171 11.27 25.64 6.65
CA ALA A 171 11.25 26.36 7.93
C ALA A 171 10.47 27.68 7.84
N LEU A 172 10.71 28.48 6.79
CA LEU A 172 9.95 29.71 6.53
C LEU A 172 8.47 29.40 6.30
N SER A 173 8.17 28.37 5.51
CA SER A 173 6.80 27.95 5.22
C SER A 173 6.05 27.55 6.49
N GLY A 174 6.69 26.77 7.38
CA GLY A 174 6.13 26.40 8.69
C GLY A 174 5.80 27.62 9.55
N LEU A 175 6.75 28.57 9.67
CA LEU A 175 6.56 29.81 10.44
C LEU A 175 5.41 30.70 9.97
N LEU A 176 5.00 30.56 8.71
CA LEU A 176 3.87 31.30 8.13
C LEU A 176 2.52 30.62 8.36
N VAL A 177 2.48 29.33 8.73
CA VAL A 177 1.23 28.65 9.07
C VAL A 177 0.68 29.22 10.37
N ARG A 178 -0.59 29.65 10.35
CA ARG A 178 -1.28 30.25 11.51
C ARG A 178 -2.36 29.38 12.12
N ALA A 179 -2.98 28.53 11.31
CA ALA A 179 -4.03 27.64 11.78
C ALA A 179 -4.17 26.39 10.89
N ILE A 180 -4.53 25.27 11.49
CA ILE A 180 -4.80 23.98 10.84
C ILE A 180 -6.19 23.49 11.26
N GLY A 181 -6.99 23.04 10.28
CA GLY A 181 -8.28 22.39 10.53
C GLY A 181 -9.49 23.12 9.97
N SER A 182 -10.66 22.63 10.38
CA SER A 182 -11.96 23.26 10.12
C SER A 182 -12.18 24.51 10.98
N ASN A 183 -13.14 25.37 10.59
CA ASN A 183 -13.59 26.51 11.40
C ASN A 183 -12.50 27.55 11.78
N ARG A 184 -11.43 27.64 10.98
CA ARG A 184 -10.35 28.63 11.13
C ARG A 184 -10.86 30.09 11.23
N ALA A 185 -11.99 30.39 10.60
CA ALA A 185 -12.60 31.73 10.60
C ALA A 185 -13.19 32.14 11.96
N VAL A 186 -13.49 31.19 12.85
CA VAL A 186 -14.04 31.45 14.19
C VAL A 186 -13.02 31.20 15.32
N GLY A 187 -11.75 30.98 14.98
CA GLY A 187 -10.65 30.86 15.96
C GLY A 187 -10.18 29.43 16.28
N ASP A 188 -10.79 28.41 15.68
CA ASP A 188 -10.34 27.02 15.80
C ASP A 188 -9.02 26.80 15.06
N GLY A 189 -8.20 25.89 15.60
CA GLY A 189 -7.03 25.37 14.92
C GLY A 189 -5.81 26.27 14.95
N VAL A 190 -5.80 27.35 15.73
CA VAL A 190 -4.66 28.27 15.84
C VAL A 190 -3.45 27.49 16.31
N CYS A 191 -2.35 27.55 15.55
CA CYS A 191 -1.18 26.75 15.82
C CYS A 191 0.11 27.37 15.30
N ASP A 192 1.23 26.97 15.89
CA ASP A 192 2.56 27.15 15.31
C ASP A 192 3.05 25.84 14.68
N VAL A 193 3.61 25.92 13.46
CA VAL A 193 4.28 24.81 12.79
C VAL A 193 5.77 25.14 12.66
N LEU A 194 6.63 24.26 13.18
CA LEU A 194 8.08 24.42 13.13
C LEU A 194 8.73 23.23 12.43
N ILE A 195 9.63 23.50 11.48
CA ILE A 195 10.39 22.49 10.71
C ILE A 195 11.85 22.91 10.70
N HIS A 196 12.74 22.16 11.37
CA HIS A 196 14.17 22.46 11.42
C HIS A 196 14.98 21.30 12.04
N ALA A 197 16.13 20.93 11.45
CA ALA A 197 16.97 19.79 11.84
C ALA A 197 17.32 19.72 13.34
N ASN A 198 17.62 20.86 13.98
CA ASN A 198 18.24 20.90 15.30
C ASN A 198 17.45 21.78 16.28
N HIS A 199 16.21 21.41 16.60
CA HIS A 199 15.51 22.05 17.71
C HIS A 199 14.69 21.06 18.54
N GLU A 200 14.71 21.28 19.86
CA GLU A 200 13.65 20.79 20.74
C GLU A 200 12.33 21.31 20.19
N PRO A 201 11.27 20.48 20.16
CA PRO A 201 9.98 20.93 19.67
C PRO A 201 9.65 22.28 20.34
N GLY A 202 9.12 23.26 19.58
CA GLY A 202 8.37 24.39 20.14
C GLY A 202 9.18 25.66 20.39
N ASP A 203 10.50 25.63 20.18
CA ASP A 203 11.31 26.84 20.22
C ASP A 203 11.22 27.62 18.90
N ALA A 204 10.10 28.35 18.74
CA ALA A 204 9.90 29.22 17.58
C ALA A 204 10.96 30.32 17.47
N ARG A 205 11.60 30.72 18.58
CA ARG A 205 12.65 31.75 18.56
C ARG A 205 13.94 31.22 17.95
N ALA A 206 14.34 30.00 18.29
CA ALA A 206 15.50 29.34 17.68
C ALA A 206 15.33 29.21 16.16
N VAL A 207 14.18 28.71 15.70
CA VAL A 207 13.89 28.57 14.26
C VAL A 207 13.92 29.93 13.56
N LYS A 208 13.30 30.97 14.14
CA LYS A 208 13.35 32.34 13.59
C LYS A 208 14.77 32.89 13.50
N ASN A 209 15.60 32.68 14.52
CA ASN A 209 16.99 33.12 14.52
C ASN A 209 17.81 32.38 13.47
N TRP A 210 17.63 31.06 13.33
CA TRP A 210 18.28 30.29 12.28
C TRP A 210 17.85 30.75 10.89
N CYS A 211 16.55 30.97 10.64
CA CYS A 211 16.05 31.50 9.38
C CYS A 211 16.66 32.87 9.06
N ARG A 212 16.81 33.77 10.04
CA ARG A 212 17.48 35.08 9.83
C ARG A 212 18.94 34.91 9.38
N THR A 213 19.67 33.98 9.99
CA THR A 213 21.05 33.66 9.57
C THR A 213 21.10 33.12 8.16
N GLN A 214 20.22 32.19 7.80
CA GLN A 214 20.15 31.65 6.44
C GLN A 214 19.72 32.69 5.41
N LEU A 215 18.76 33.56 5.72
CA LEU A 215 18.37 34.68 4.85
C LEU A 215 19.58 35.58 4.54
N GLY A 216 20.47 35.81 5.51
CA GLY A 216 21.73 36.51 5.27
C GLY A 216 22.67 35.78 4.31
N ARG A 217 22.78 34.44 4.42
CA ARG A 217 23.59 33.58 3.54
C ARG A 217 23.07 33.53 2.11
N TRP A 218 21.75 33.50 1.94
CA TRP A 218 21.07 33.39 0.65
C TRP A 218 20.76 34.73 0.00
N LYS A 219 21.07 35.85 0.65
CA LYS A 219 20.84 37.19 0.11
C LYS A 219 21.52 37.37 -1.25
N GLY A 220 20.74 37.73 -2.27
CA GLY A 220 21.21 37.91 -3.64
C GLY A 220 21.58 36.61 -4.37
N ARG A 221 21.25 35.44 -3.82
CA ARG A 221 21.43 34.12 -4.43
C ARG A 221 20.09 33.51 -4.79
N GLY A 222 20.00 32.93 -5.98
CA GLY A 222 18.87 32.10 -6.36
C GLY A 222 18.92 30.73 -5.68
N ALA A 223 17.77 30.07 -5.61
CA ALA A 223 17.69 28.67 -5.20
C ALA A 223 18.46 27.76 -6.20
N PRO A 224 19.08 26.67 -5.72
CA PRO A 224 19.63 25.66 -6.62
C PRO A 224 18.50 24.94 -7.37
N GLN A 225 18.85 24.24 -8.46
CA GLN A 225 17.91 23.29 -9.07
C GLN A 225 17.73 22.07 -8.15
N VAL A 226 16.52 21.50 -8.16
CA VAL A 226 16.25 20.23 -7.46
C VAL A 226 17.13 19.11 -8.04
N PRO A 227 17.46 18.06 -7.26
CA PRO A 227 18.26 16.96 -7.78
C PRO A 227 17.55 16.27 -8.94
N ALA A 228 18.34 15.92 -9.95
CA ALA A 228 17.90 15.10 -11.08
C ALA A 228 18.62 13.75 -11.01
N ALA A 229 17.90 12.67 -11.33
CA ALA A 229 18.50 11.36 -11.46
C ALA A 229 19.47 11.34 -12.65
N ASP A 230 20.60 10.65 -12.51
CA ASP A 230 21.57 10.50 -13.59
C ASP A 230 20.94 9.72 -14.76
N ALA A 231 20.77 10.41 -15.89
CA ALA A 231 20.21 9.83 -17.11
C ALA A 231 21.16 8.84 -17.79
N ALA A 232 22.48 8.97 -17.60
CA ALA A 232 23.47 8.06 -18.17
C ALA A 232 23.47 6.69 -17.46
N ALA A 233 23.11 6.66 -16.18
CA ALA A 233 22.93 5.44 -15.39
C ALA A 233 21.64 4.65 -15.73
N ALA A 234 20.75 5.21 -16.55
CA ALA A 234 19.42 4.66 -16.85
C ALA A 234 19.39 3.73 -18.07
N ALA A 235 20.42 2.91 -18.27
CA ALA A 235 20.42 1.90 -19.33
C ALA A 235 19.25 0.92 -19.16
N ALA A 236 18.51 0.68 -20.23
CA ALA A 236 17.38 -0.25 -20.23
C ALA A 236 17.85 -1.67 -19.87
N PRO A 237 17.02 -2.45 -19.15
CA PRO A 237 17.38 -3.83 -18.83
C PRO A 237 17.52 -4.66 -20.10
N VAL A 238 18.51 -5.55 -20.14
CA VAL A 238 18.87 -6.34 -21.32
C VAL A 238 18.37 -7.77 -21.18
N LEU A 239 17.58 -8.20 -22.16
CA LEU A 239 17.16 -9.60 -22.34
C LEU A 239 18.32 -10.41 -22.92
N LYS A 240 18.69 -11.51 -22.27
CA LYS A 240 19.71 -12.44 -22.76
C LYS A 240 19.15 -13.22 -23.97
N ALA A 241 19.92 -13.28 -25.05
CA ALA A 241 19.53 -13.99 -26.28
C ALA A 241 19.32 -15.50 -26.09
N SER A 242 20.02 -16.10 -25.12
CA SER A 242 19.81 -17.46 -24.69
C SER A 242 19.86 -17.47 -23.16
N PRO A 243 18.72 -17.31 -22.48
CA PRO A 243 18.70 -17.52 -21.04
C PRO A 243 19.17 -18.96 -20.79
N ALA A 244 20.13 -19.14 -19.88
CA ALA A 244 20.44 -20.47 -19.38
C ALA A 244 19.13 -21.09 -18.93
N SER A 245 18.85 -22.33 -19.34
CA SER A 245 17.66 -23.04 -18.89
C SER A 245 17.69 -23.07 -17.37
N THR A 246 16.92 -22.20 -16.73
CA THR A 246 16.63 -22.31 -15.31
C THR A 246 15.78 -23.56 -15.23
N ALA A 247 16.43 -24.71 -14.98
CA ALA A 247 15.74 -25.94 -14.67
C ALA A 247 14.67 -25.55 -13.64
N ALA A 248 13.42 -25.83 -13.97
CA ALA A 248 12.31 -25.49 -13.09
C ALA A 248 12.57 -26.27 -11.79
N GLY A 249 12.92 -25.58 -10.69
CA GLY A 249 13.27 -26.23 -9.42
C GLY A 249 14.59 -25.84 -8.74
N ALA A 250 15.28 -24.75 -9.12
CA ALA A 250 16.38 -24.22 -8.31
C ALA A 250 16.22 -22.71 -8.10
N PHE A 251 15.28 -22.37 -7.23
CA PHE A 251 15.07 -21.00 -6.74
C PHE A 251 15.35 -20.96 -5.24
N HIS A 252 15.64 -19.75 -4.76
CA HIS A 252 15.62 -19.43 -3.34
C HIS A 252 14.49 -18.43 -3.11
N GLU A 253 13.73 -18.65 -2.05
CA GLU A 253 12.59 -17.85 -1.65
C GLU A 253 12.81 -17.22 -0.29
N ALA A 254 12.38 -15.97 -0.16
CA ALA A 254 12.24 -15.29 1.12
C ALA A 254 10.82 -14.74 1.22
N THR A 255 10.20 -14.90 2.38
CA THR A 255 9.00 -14.16 2.77
C THR A 255 9.36 -12.70 3.00
N LEU A 256 8.65 -11.81 2.32
CA LEU A 256 8.63 -10.36 2.54
C LEU A 256 7.39 -10.03 3.37
N THR A 257 7.60 -9.72 4.64
CA THR A 257 6.56 -9.18 5.53
C THR A 257 6.46 -7.67 5.33
N ILE A 258 5.25 -7.15 5.21
CA ILE A 258 4.95 -5.75 4.91
C ILE A 258 3.93 -5.25 5.93
N ASP A 259 4.40 -4.53 6.94
CA ASP A 259 3.56 -3.95 7.97
C ASP A 259 3.13 -2.54 7.57
N LEU A 260 1.83 -2.31 7.47
CA LEU A 260 1.29 -1.03 7.01
C LEU A 260 1.32 -0.02 8.17
N ARG A 261 2.27 0.92 8.15
CA ARG A 261 2.40 1.97 9.17
C ARG A 261 1.39 3.10 8.97
N THR A 262 1.00 3.33 7.73
CA THR A 262 -0.12 4.19 7.36
C THR A 262 -1.04 3.44 6.39
N PRO A 263 -2.27 3.92 6.15
CA PRO A 263 -3.13 3.25 5.19
C PRO A 263 -2.48 3.23 3.79
N VAL A 264 -2.74 2.21 2.98
CA VAL A 264 -2.08 2.04 1.67
C VAL A 264 -3.09 1.90 0.54
N VAL A 265 -2.94 2.72 -0.50
CA VAL A 265 -3.80 2.66 -1.69
C VAL A 265 -3.24 1.66 -2.69
N SER A 266 -3.90 0.50 -2.82
CA SER A 266 -3.60 -0.53 -3.80
C SER A 266 -4.52 -0.40 -5.01
N TYR A 267 -4.21 0.52 -5.92
CA TYR A 267 -5.13 0.93 -6.99
C TYR A 267 -5.78 -0.24 -7.76
N GLU A 268 -7.12 -0.27 -7.79
CA GLU A 268 -7.89 -1.29 -8.51
C GLU A 268 -8.17 -0.86 -9.96
N VAL A 269 -9.13 0.05 -10.16
CA VAL A 269 -9.56 0.60 -11.46
C VAL A 269 -10.02 2.05 -11.29
N PRO A 270 -9.92 2.91 -12.32
CA PRO A 270 -10.44 4.27 -12.27
C PRO A 270 -11.97 4.27 -12.15
N MET A 271 -12.52 5.00 -11.18
CA MET A 271 -13.97 5.14 -11.01
C MET A 271 -14.36 6.56 -10.58
N SER A 272 -14.44 7.49 -11.55
CA SER A 272 -14.84 8.89 -11.33
C SER A 272 -14.06 9.49 -10.14
N ASN A 273 -14.76 9.98 -9.11
CA ASN A 273 -14.19 10.59 -7.91
C ASN A 273 -13.86 9.58 -6.79
N GLU A 274 -14.00 8.28 -7.03
CA GLU A 274 -13.62 7.22 -6.09
C GLU A 274 -12.31 6.53 -6.52
N ILE A 275 -11.32 6.57 -5.64
CA ILE A 275 -10.06 5.83 -5.76
C ILE A 275 -10.23 4.53 -4.97
N ARG A 276 -10.47 3.42 -5.67
CA ARG A 276 -10.63 2.10 -5.06
C ARG A 276 -9.30 1.39 -4.86
N SER A 277 -9.22 0.65 -3.76
CA SER A 277 -8.12 -0.27 -3.51
C SER A 277 -8.56 -1.72 -3.62
N LEU A 278 -7.63 -2.55 -4.06
CA LEU A 278 -7.64 -3.99 -3.85
C LEU A 278 -7.43 -4.33 -2.38
N ASP A 279 -7.83 -5.54 -2.00
CA ASP A 279 -7.61 -6.15 -0.69
C ASP A 279 -6.21 -6.75 -0.50
N PHE A 280 -5.29 -6.51 -1.44
CA PHE A 280 -3.88 -6.90 -1.40
C PHE A 280 -2.99 -5.89 -2.14
N LEU A 281 -1.68 -5.95 -1.94
CA LEU A 281 -0.71 -5.17 -2.72
C LEU A 281 -0.22 -5.96 -3.93
N ARG A 282 -0.37 -5.42 -5.14
CA ARG A 282 0.13 -6.10 -6.33
C ARG A 282 1.65 -6.17 -6.36
N GLY A 283 2.20 -7.27 -6.88
CA GLY A 283 3.63 -7.43 -7.15
C GLY A 283 4.18 -6.36 -8.11
N THR A 284 3.34 -5.72 -8.93
CA THR A 284 3.70 -4.54 -9.74
C THR A 284 4.18 -3.35 -8.92
N VAL A 285 3.73 -3.22 -7.68
CA VAL A 285 4.11 -2.17 -6.73
C VAL A 285 5.32 -2.60 -5.91
N LEU A 286 5.39 -3.88 -5.54
CA LEU A 286 6.44 -4.44 -4.70
C LEU A 286 7.75 -4.64 -5.47
N LEU A 287 7.69 -5.21 -6.67
CA LEU A 287 8.86 -5.56 -7.48
C LEU A 287 9.81 -4.39 -7.70
N PRO A 288 9.37 -3.18 -8.11
CA PRO A 288 10.28 -2.05 -8.29
C PRO A 288 11.00 -1.64 -6.99
N TRP A 289 10.33 -1.77 -5.84
CA TRP A 289 10.95 -1.45 -4.56
C TRP A 289 11.98 -2.52 -4.16
N VAL A 290 11.62 -3.81 -4.22
CA VAL A 290 12.53 -4.92 -3.93
C VAL A 290 13.76 -4.88 -4.85
N HIS A 291 13.53 -4.69 -6.15
CA HIS A 291 14.60 -4.62 -7.14
C HIS A 291 15.60 -3.51 -6.83
N ARG A 292 15.13 -2.32 -6.44
CA ARG A 292 16.00 -1.20 -6.03
C ARG A 292 16.73 -1.48 -4.74
N LEU A 293 16.07 -2.07 -3.74
CA LEU A 293 16.69 -2.43 -2.47
C LEU A 293 17.88 -3.37 -2.73
N ILE A 294 17.67 -4.44 -3.50
CA ILE A 294 18.73 -5.40 -3.85
C ILE A 294 19.82 -4.71 -4.68
N THR A 295 19.45 -3.95 -5.72
CA THR A 295 20.41 -3.26 -6.59
C THR A 295 21.30 -2.30 -5.82
N ARG A 296 20.73 -1.48 -4.92
CA ARG A 296 21.50 -0.56 -4.06
C ARG A 296 22.44 -1.30 -3.14
N THR A 297 21.96 -2.36 -2.49
CA THR A 297 22.77 -3.18 -1.57
C THR A 297 23.95 -3.81 -2.29
N VAL A 298 23.73 -4.31 -3.51
CA VAL A 298 24.80 -4.86 -4.35
C VAL A 298 25.77 -3.76 -4.80
N ALA A 299 25.29 -2.61 -5.25
CA ALA A 299 26.14 -1.50 -5.71
C ALA A 299 26.99 -0.88 -4.59
N GLN A 300 26.50 -0.88 -3.35
CA GLN A 300 27.20 -0.34 -2.18
C GLN A 300 28.15 -1.36 -1.54
N ALA A 301 28.12 -2.63 -1.97
CA ALA A 301 29.01 -3.64 -1.42
C ALA A 301 30.48 -3.35 -1.78
N PRO A 302 31.44 -3.48 -0.83
CA PRO A 302 32.86 -3.30 -1.13
C PRO A 302 33.33 -4.21 -2.26
N GLY A 303 33.94 -3.62 -3.29
CA GLY A 303 34.44 -4.36 -4.47
C GLY A 303 33.36 -4.81 -5.46
N ALA A 304 32.14 -4.25 -5.38
CA ALA A 304 31.09 -4.52 -6.35
C ALA A 304 31.52 -4.16 -7.78
N SER A 305 31.45 -5.12 -8.70
CA SER A 305 31.71 -4.86 -10.11
C SER A 305 30.48 -4.29 -10.80
N GLU A 306 30.68 -3.39 -11.75
CA GLU A 306 29.59 -2.82 -12.56
C GLU A 306 28.80 -3.93 -13.29
N ALA A 307 29.49 -4.97 -13.75
CA ALA A 307 28.86 -6.13 -14.39
C ALA A 307 27.89 -6.87 -13.45
N LEU A 308 28.18 -6.97 -12.15
CA LEU A 308 27.28 -7.60 -11.19
C LEU A 308 26.03 -6.75 -10.96
N VAL A 309 26.18 -5.43 -10.87
CA VAL A 309 25.05 -4.50 -10.76
C VAL A 309 24.16 -4.56 -12.01
N GLN A 310 24.76 -4.66 -13.20
CA GLN A 310 24.04 -4.87 -14.46
C GLN A 310 23.32 -6.22 -14.50
N GLU A 311 23.93 -7.30 -13.99
CA GLU A 311 23.29 -8.61 -13.87
C GLU A 311 22.03 -8.55 -12.99
N VAL A 312 22.08 -7.85 -11.86
CA VAL A 312 20.92 -7.62 -10.97
C VAL A 312 19.87 -6.74 -11.63
N ARG A 313 20.27 -5.70 -12.37
CA ARG A 313 19.37 -4.87 -13.17
C ARG A 313 18.56 -5.72 -14.15
N ASP A 314 19.24 -6.66 -14.82
CA ASP A 314 18.68 -7.49 -15.87
C ASP A 314 17.94 -8.74 -15.33
N ALA A 315 18.05 -9.02 -14.02
CA ALA A 315 17.47 -10.22 -13.41
C ALA A 315 15.96 -10.35 -13.61
N VAL A 316 15.22 -9.23 -13.54
CA VAL A 316 13.76 -9.21 -13.70
C VAL A 316 13.34 -9.66 -15.10
N VAL A 317 13.96 -9.10 -16.14
CA VAL A 317 13.60 -9.40 -17.53
C VAL A 317 14.05 -10.82 -17.95
N ASN A 318 15.09 -11.35 -17.29
CA ASN A 318 15.60 -12.70 -17.52
C ASN A 318 14.94 -13.77 -16.63
N GLY A 319 13.96 -13.41 -15.80
CA GLY A 319 13.25 -14.36 -14.93
C GLY A 319 14.10 -14.91 -13.78
N GLU A 320 15.12 -14.18 -13.36
CA GLU A 320 16.01 -14.53 -12.24
C GLU A 320 15.59 -13.84 -10.92
N LEU A 321 14.69 -12.85 -10.97
CA LEU A 321 14.07 -12.19 -9.82
C LEU A 321 12.56 -12.03 -10.03
N LEU A 322 11.76 -12.55 -9.11
CA LEU A 322 10.30 -12.48 -9.11
C LEU A 322 9.79 -12.04 -7.75
N VAL A 323 8.67 -11.32 -7.72
CA VAL A 323 8.00 -10.90 -6.48
C VAL A 323 6.50 -11.16 -6.61
N SER A 324 5.91 -11.89 -5.67
CA SER A 324 4.46 -12.17 -5.66
C SER A 324 3.64 -10.95 -5.26
N ASP A 325 2.31 -11.08 -5.35
CA ASP A 325 1.40 -10.18 -4.64
C ASP A 325 1.59 -10.29 -3.12
N GLY A 326 1.45 -9.17 -2.41
CA GLY A 326 1.45 -9.07 -0.96
C GLY A 326 0.03 -9.20 -0.41
N VAL A 327 -0.29 -10.37 0.12
CA VAL A 327 -1.63 -10.74 0.60
C VAL A 327 -1.68 -10.72 2.13
N VAL A 328 -2.87 -10.58 2.71
CA VAL A 328 -3.04 -10.56 4.16
C VAL A 328 -2.50 -11.84 4.81
N SER A 329 -1.85 -11.70 5.96
CA SER A 329 -1.40 -12.83 6.78
C SER A 329 -2.21 -12.93 8.07
N TYR A 330 -2.38 -14.15 8.56
CA TYR A 330 -3.04 -14.45 9.83
C TYR A 330 -2.28 -15.55 10.55
N GLN A 331 -1.87 -15.29 11.81
CA GLN A 331 -1.05 -16.24 12.60
C GLN A 331 0.20 -16.77 11.86
N GLY A 332 0.83 -15.92 11.05
CA GLY A 332 2.01 -16.27 10.24
C GLY A 332 1.70 -17.01 8.93
N GLU A 333 0.45 -17.42 8.69
CA GLU A 333 0.01 -18.03 7.43
C GLU A 333 -0.41 -16.95 6.42
N SER A 334 0.15 -17.01 5.21
CA SER A 334 -0.26 -16.16 4.09
C SER A 334 -1.63 -16.60 3.56
N GLY A 335 -2.56 -15.65 3.39
CA GLY A 335 -3.90 -15.94 2.93
C GLY A 335 -3.94 -16.42 1.48
N LEU A 336 -4.66 -17.51 1.21
CA LEU A 336 -4.91 -18.00 -0.15
C LEU A 336 -6.25 -17.46 -0.66
N PRO A 337 -6.34 -16.91 -1.89
CA PRO A 337 -7.59 -16.34 -2.42
C PRO A 337 -8.74 -17.35 -2.46
N MET A 338 -9.91 -16.97 -1.93
CA MET A 338 -11.09 -17.83 -1.83
C MET A 338 -11.36 -18.63 -3.12
N PRO A 339 -11.31 -19.97 -3.08
CA PRO A 339 -11.64 -20.80 -4.24
C PRO A 339 -13.06 -20.53 -4.76
N LEU A 340 -13.16 -20.20 -6.04
CA LEU A 340 -14.44 -19.84 -6.68
C LEU A 340 -15.40 -21.02 -6.87
N VAL A 341 -14.93 -22.22 -6.56
CA VAL A 341 -15.72 -23.46 -6.53
C VAL A 341 -16.35 -23.71 -5.15
N PHE A 342 -16.09 -22.87 -4.16
CA PHE A 342 -16.68 -23.01 -2.84
C PHE A 342 -18.02 -22.27 -2.75
N SER A 343 -18.96 -22.89 -2.05
CA SER A 343 -20.25 -22.29 -1.71
C SER A 343 -20.61 -22.60 -0.25
N SER A 344 -21.59 -21.89 0.28
CA SER A 344 -22.11 -22.13 1.61
C SER A 344 -23.63 -22.08 1.61
N PRO A 345 -24.30 -22.78 2.52
CA PRO A 345 -25.70 -22.54 2.82
C PRO A 345 -26.04 -21.06 3.01
N LYS A 346 -27.22 -20.63 2.54
CA LYS A 346 -27.77 -19.32 2.87
C LYS A 346 -28.37 -19.38 4.28
N VAL A 347 -27.96 -18.46 5.16
CA VAL A 347 -28.42 -18.39 6.56
C VAL A 347 -29.95 -18.42 6.61
N GLY A 348 -30.51 -19.42 7.30
CA GLY A 348 -31.96 -19.60 7.50
C GLY A 348 -32.57 -20.91 6.98
N GLN A 349 -31.83 -21.74 6.23
CA GLN A 349 -32.36 -23.02 5.69
C GLN A 349 -31.60 -24.28 6.11
N GLY A 350 -30.44 -24.15 6.78
CA GLY A 350 -29.53 -25.26 7.10
C GLY A 350 -29.13 -25.41 8.57
N ALA A 351 -29.84 -24.80 9.52
CA ALA A 351 -29.64 -25.08 10.94
C ALA A 351 -30.47 -26.30 11.34
N THR A 352 -29.99 -27.50 11.00
CA THR A 352 -30.45 -28.75 11.62
C THR A 352 -29.83 -28.98 13.00
N SER A 353 -29.00 -28.07 13.50
CA SER A 353 -28.69 -27.98 14.92
C SER A 353 -29.91 -27.41 15.65
N GLN A 354 -30.68 -28.31 16.27
CA GLN A 354 -31.53 -27.99 17.40
C GLN A 354 -30.65 -27.56 18.58
N ASP A 355 -30.08 -26.37 18.51
CA ASP A 355 -29.66 -25.64 19.70
C ASP A 355 -30.34 -24.27 19.65
N PRO A 356 -31.13 -23.91 20.67
CA PRO A 356 -31.84 -22.65 20.67
C PRO A 356 -30.82 -21.52 20.60
N LYS A 357 -31.06 -20.58 19.69
CA LYS A 357 -30.42 -19.27 19.70
C LYS A 357 -30.64 -18.63 21.07
N THR A 358 -29.65 -18.70 21.94
CA THR A 358 -29.51 -17.70 23.00
C THR A 358 -29.15 -16.40 22.30
N ALA A 359 -30.09 -15.45 22.37
CA ALA A 359 -29.78 -14.05 22.20
C ALA A 359 -28.66 -13.68 23.19
N GLU A 360 -27.72 -12.86 22.73
CA GLU A 360 -26.61 -12.31 23.50
C GLU A 360 -25.51 -13.33 23.84
N GLY A 361 -24.65 -13.56 22.85
CA GLY A 361 -23.35 -14.21 23.03
C GLY A 361 -22.49 -14.00 21.79
N GLU A 362 -21.36 -13.32 21.94
CA GLU A 362 -20.26 -13.24 20.98
C GLU A 362 -19.75 -14.67 20.73
N GLY A 363 -20.35 -15.37 19.78
CA GLY A 363 -19.98 -16.74 19.40
C GLY A 363 -19.35 -16.75 18.02
N ASP A 364 -18.11 -17.25 17.96
CA ASP A 364 -17.36 -17.57 16.74
C ASP A 364 -18.29 -18.14 15.65
N GLU A 365 -18.61 -17.34 14.61
CA GLU A 365 -19.46 -17.76 13.50
C GLU A 365 -18.72 -18.79 12.62
N GLU A 366 -18.73 -20.06 13.02
CA GLU A 366 -18.31 -21.16 12.15
C GLU A 366 -19.23 -21.28 10.94
N MET A 367 -18.63 -21.38 9.75
CA MET A 367 -19.34 -21.41 8.49
C MET A 367 -19.10 -22.72 7.76
N CYS A 368 -20.17 -23.46 7.46
CA CYS A 368 -20.09 -24.65 6.60
C CYS A 368 -19.79 -24.24 5.15
N VAL A 369 -18.80 -24.92 4.56
CA VAL A 369 -18.34 -24.72 3.19
C VAL A 369 -18.48 -26.04 2.42
N CYS A 370 -19.04 -25.93 1.23
CA CYS A 370 -19.19 -27.03 0.28
C CYS A 370 -18.35 -26.78 -0.97
N ASN A 371 -17.58 -27.79 -1.36
CA ASN A 371 -16.77 -27.75 -2.57
C ASN A 371 -17.55 -28.29 -3.76
N ARG A 372 -17.94 -27.40 -4.70
CA ARG A 372 -18.72 -27.74 -5.90
C ARG A 372 -17.98 -28.63 -6.90
N MET A 373 -16.66 -28.81 -6.77
CA MET A 373 -15.90 -29.79 -7.58
C MET A 373 -16.05 -31.22 -7.07
N ARG A 374 -16.42 -31.41 -5.79
CA ARG A 374 -16.56 -32.72 -5.14
C ARG A 374 -17.99 -33.03 -4.73
N ALA A 375 -18.83 -32.01 -4.51
CA ALA A 375 -20.23 -32.13 -4.15
C ALA A 375 -21.15 -31.73 -5.32
N GLU A 376 -22.21 -32.51 -5.50
CA GLU A 376 -23.32 -32.23 -6.45
C GLU A 376 -24.22 -31.12 -5.94
N GLU A 377 -25.01 -30.49 -6.81
CA GLU A 377 -25.90 -29.39 -6.42
C GLU A 377 -26.89 -29.82 -5.34
N PRO A 378 -26.95 -29.14 -4.19
CA PRO A 378 -27.90 -29.49 -3.15
C PRO A 378 -29.32 -29.24 -3.66
N GLU A 379 -30.15 -30.29 -3.70
CA GLU A 379 -31.52 -30.19 -4.22
C GLU A 379 -32.46 -29.38 -3.31
N ASN A 380 -32.21 -29.41 -1.99
CA ASN A 380 -33.11 -28.89 -0.96
C ASN A 380 -32.56 -27.70 -0.17
N GLU A 381 -31.39 -27.17 -0.54
CA GLU A 381 -30.72 -26.10 0.20
C GLU A 381 -30.12 -25.06 -0.75
N VAL A 382 -30.46 -23.78 -0.54
CA VAL A 382 -29.95 -22.70 -1.40
C VAL A 382 -28.56 -22.30 -0.94
N HIS A 383 -27.58 -22.47 -1.82
CA HIS A 383 -26.20 -22.08 -1.55
C HIS A 383 -25.83 -20.72 -2.15
N LYS A 384 -25.02 -19.95 -1.42
CA LYS A 384 -24.35 -18.74 -1.88
C LYS A 384 -22.90 -19.06 -2.25
N PRO A 385 -22.41 -18.69 -3.45
CA PRO A 385 -21.01 -18.86 -3.82
C PRO A 385 -20.10 -17.94 -3.01
N LEU A 386 -18.96 -18.47 -2.57
CA LEU A 386 -17.90 -17.71 -1.89
C LEU A 386 -16.95 -17.15 -2.95
N ARG A 387 -16.85 -15.81 -3.02
CA ARG A 387 -16.23 -15.13 -4.16
C ARG A 387 -15.11 -14.16 -3.78
N ASN A 388 -14.99 -13.82 -2.50
CA ASN A 388 -14.11 -12.77 -2.01
C ASN A 388 -13.37 -13.23 -0.74
N GLY A 389 -12.26 -12.57 -0.46
CA GLY A 389 -11.43 -12.82 0.72
C GLY A 389 -10.47 -13.98 0.56
N TYR A 390 -9.90 -14.37 1.68
CA TYR A 390 -8.83 -15.34 1.80
C TYR A 390 -9.25 -16.48 2.72
N VAL A 391 -8.72 -17.66 2.45
CA VAL A 391 -8.75 -18.81 3.36
C VAL A 391 -7.36 -19.00 3.97
N PHE A 392 -7.35 -19.43 5.22
CA PHE A 392 -6.18 -19.77 6.01
C PHE A 392 -6.31 -21.26 6.37
N PRO A 393 -5.86 -22.18 5.48
CA PRO A 393 -6.12 -23.60 5.63
C PRO A 393 -5.63 -24.20 6.95
N THR A 394 -4.48 -23.74 7.44
CA THR A 394 -3.88 -24.25 8.69
C THR A 394 -4.66 -23.76 9.90
N ALA A 395 -5.07 -22.49 9.89
CA ALA A 395 -5.90 -21.91 10.94
C ALA A 395 -7.39 -22.32 10.86
N GLY A 396 -7.82 -23.01 9.80
CA GLY A 396 -9.21 -23.36 9.57
C GLY A 396 -10.13 -22.13 9.48
N ALA A 397 -9.62 -21.02 8.94
CA ALA A 397 -10.29 -19.73 9.01
C ALA A 397 -10.43 -19.05 7.64
N LYS A 398 -11.28 -18.02 7.56
CA LYS A 398 -11.39 -17.15 6.38
C LYS A 398 -11.63 -15.70 6.77
N GLY A 399 -11.09 -14.78 5.98
CA GLY A 399 -11.24 -13.36 6.24
C GLY A 399 -10.87 -12.51 5.03
N ALA A 400 -11.22 -11.23 5.08
CA ALA A 400 -10.76 -10.24 4.13
C ALA A 400 -10.47 -8.94 4.87
N PRO A 401 -9.39 -8.20 4.52
CA PRO A 401 -9.12 -6.93 5.16
C PRO A 401 -10.23 -5.93 4.83
N ALA A 402 -10.75 -5.25 5.85
CA ALA A 402 -11.75 -4.20 5.66
C ALA A 402 -11.07 -2.91 5.23
N LEU A 403 -11.31 -2.50 3.97
CA LEU A 403 -10.81 -1.22 3.45
C LEU A 403 -11.42 -0.05 4.21
N ILE A 404 -10.61 0.96 4.50
CA ILE A 404 -11.07 2.23 5.07
C ILE A 404 -11.35 3.24 3.96
N GLY A 405 -12.49 3.91 4.03
CA GLY A 405 -12.85 5.01 3.13
C GLY A 405 -12.53 6.35 3.77
N ARG A 406 -11.94 7.27 3.01
CA ARG A 406 -11.72 8.65 3.41
C ARG A 406 -12.28 9.59 2.36
N GLN A 407 -13.18 10.47 2.77
CA GLN A 407 -13.68 11.54 1.93
C GLN A 407 -12.77 12.77 2.09
N SER A 408 -12.52 13.49 1.01
CA SER A 408 -11.67 14.68 1.04
C SER A 408 -12.17 15.72 0.04
N THR A 409 -12.06 16.98 0.45
CA THR A 409 -12.41 18.15 -0.36
C THR A 409 -11.16 18.98 -0.60
N ALA A 410 -10.99 19.47 -1.83
CA ALA A 410 -10.00 20.51 -2.10
C ALA A 410 -10.59 21.89 -1.77
N HIS A 411 -9.80 22.74 -1.13
CA HIS A 411 -10.18 24.11 -0.78
C HIS A 411 -9.50 25.11 -1.72
N ASP A 412 -10.17 26.22 -1.96
CA ASP A 412 -9.57 27.37 -2.63
C ASP A 412 -8.67 28.13 -1.66
N ALA A 413 -7.42 28.37 -2.05
CA ALA A 413 -6.45 29.03 -1.20
C ALA A 413 -6.78 30.51 -0.95
N ALA A 414 -7.49 31.19 -1.86
CA ALA A 414 -7.83 32.59 -1.70
C ALA A 414 -9.07 32.80 -0.81
N THR A 415 -10.05 31.88 -0.86
CA THR A 415 -11.32 32.04 -0.14
C THR A 415 -11.47 31.09 1.06
N GLY A 416 -10.65 30.04 1.15
CA GLY A 416 -10.79 28.98 2.15
C GLY A 416 -12.01 28.07 1.95
N ALA A 417 -12.89 28.38 0.99
CA ALA A 417 -14.08 27.60 0.67
C ALA A 417 -13.72 26.31 -0.07
N ALA A 418 -14.58 25.28 0.03
CA ALA A 418 -14.44 24.10 -0.81
C ALA A 418 -14.59 24.49 -2.29
N ARG A 419 -13.73 23.98 -3.17
CA ARG A 419 -13.87 24.19 -4.61
C ARG A 419 -14.97 23.31 -5.17
N ASP A 420 -15.82 23.88 -6.04
CA ASP A 420 -16.92 23.18 -6.68
C ASP A 420 -16.45 21.90 -7.40
N GLY A 421 -17.15 20.79 -7.14
CA GLY A 421 -16.90 19.50 -7.80
C GLY A 421 -15.64 18.74 -7.35
N GLN A 422 -14.88 19.25 -6.37
CA GLN A 422 -13.62 18.62 -5.92
C GLN A 422 -13.79 17.77 -4.64
N LEU A 423 -14.80 16.90 -4.64
CA LEU A 423 -15.00 15.87 -3.63
C LEU A 423 -14.47 14.53 -4.15
N TYR A 424 -13.58 13.89 -3.40
CA TYR A 424 -13.07 12.56 -3.74
C TYR A 424 -13.08 11.60 -2.55
N LEU A 425 -13.32 10.32 -2.83
CA LEU A 425 -13.32 9.23 -1.86
C LEU A 425 -12.13 8.32 -2.14
N VAL A 426 -11.29 8.08 -1.13
CA VAL A 426 -10.18 7.13 -1.22
C VAL A 426 -10.47 5.93 -0.35
N ARG A 427 -10.51 4.73 -0.93
CA ARG A 427 -10.49 3.47 -0.18
C ARG A 427 -9.06 2.96 -0.10
N ALA A 428 -8.58 2.64 1.10
CA ALA A 428 -7.22 2.16 1.35
C ALA A 428 -7.22 0.94 2.26
N LEU A 429 -6.17 0.12 2.14
CA LEU A 429 -5.83 -0.87 3.15
C LEU A 429 -5.53 -0.16 4.47
N PRO A 430 -6.07 -0.60 5.61
CA PRO A 430 -5.89 0.08 6.90
C PRO A 430 -4.44 -0.02 7.39
N ALA A 431 -4.02 0.96 8.18
CA ALA A 431 -2.80 0.85 8.99
C ALA A 431 -2.93 -0.30 9.99
N GLY A 432 -1.79 -0.87 10.38
CA GLY A 432 -1.66 -2.03 11.27
C GLY A 432 -1.73 -3.38 10.55
N LEU A 433 -2.31 -3.45 9.34
CA LEU A 433 -2.38 -4.69 8.58
C LEU A 433 -0.97 -5.23 8.26
N SER A 434 -0.77 -6.55 8.39
CA SER A 434 0.46 -7.22 7.96
C SER A 434 0.20 -8.06 6.72
N LEU A 435 0.92 -7.77 5.65
CA LEU A 435 0.87 -8.49 4.38
C LEU A 435 2.13 -9.32 4.20
N GLN A 436 2.02 -10.43 3.48
CA GLN A 436 3.14 -11.28 3.09
C GLN A 436 3.20 -11.44 1.57
N ALA A 437 4.39 -11.25 1.02
CA ALA A 437 4.74 -11.60 -0.35
C ALA A 437 5.93 -12.58 -0.36
N THR A 438 6.19 -13.21 -1.48
CA THR A 438 7.35 -14.07 -1.71
C THR A 438 8.28 -13.38 -2.70
N VAL A 439 9.55 -13.23 -2.32
CA VAL A 439 10.64 -12.83 -3.20
C VAL A 439 11.39 -14.08 -3.64
N THR A 440 11.39 -14.34 -4.93
CA THR A 440 11.99 -15.54 -5.53
C THR A 440 13.20 -15.14 -6.37
N VAL A 441 14.35 -15.75 -6.11
CA VAL A 441 15.62 -15.50 -6.81
C VAL A 441 16.14 -16.81 -7.38
N SER A 442 16.65 -16.83 -8.60
CA SER A 442 17.25 -18.06 -9.16
C SER A 442 18.47 -18.49 -8.35
N THR A 443 18.71 -19.80 -8.18
CA THR A 443 19.90 -20.30 -7.47
C THR A 443 21.19 -19.74 -8.05
N ARG A 444 21.26 -19.54 -9.38
CA ARG A 444 22.41 -18.88 -10.02
C ARG A 444 22.63 -17.47 -9.50
N LEU A 445 21.57 -16.64 -9.45
CA LEU A 445 21.69 -15.27 -8.96
C LEU A 445 21.98 -15.27 -7.45
N TYR A 446 21.33 -16.15 -6.69
CA TYR A 446 21.61 -16.33 -5.26
C TYR A 446 23.08 -16.69 -5.00
N GLN A 447 23.70 -17.57 -5.79
CA GLN A 447 25.13 -17.88 -5.66
C GLN A 447 26.05 -16.67 -5.87
N ARG A 448 25.60 -15.66 -6.62
CA ARG A 448 26.37 -14.45 -6.95
C ARG A 448 26.18 -13.35 -5.90
N ILE A 449 24.95 -13.15 -5.41
CA ILE A 449 24.58 -12.05 -4.51
C ILE A 449 24.06 -12.50 -3.15
N GLY A 450 24.22 -13.78 -2.80
CA GLY A 450 23.64 -14.39 -1.60
C GLY A 450 24.07 -13.68 -0.32
N LYS A 451 25.36 -13.30 -0.22
CA LYS A 451 25.85 -12.52 0.94
C LYS A 451 25.11 -11.19 1.12
N GLN A 452 24.81 -10.50 0.02
CA GLN A 452 24.06 -9.24 0.05
C GLN A 452 22.58 -9.48 0.38
N LEU A 453 22.00 -10.59 -0.08
CA LEU A 453 20.63 -10.96 0.26
C LEU A 453 20.50 -11.35 1.74
N GLU A 454 21.44 -12.11 2.29
CA GLU A 454 21.46 -12.44 3.73
C GLU A 454 21.69 -11.19 4.60
N ALA A 455 22.44 -10.19 4.11
CA ALA A 455 22.60 -8.91 4.81
C ALA A 455 21.30 -8.09 4.88
N LEU A 456 20.34 -8.35 3.98
CA LEU A 456 19.00 -7.74 4.02
C LEU A 456 18.04 -8.52 4.92
N ALA A 457 18.31 -9.79 5.20
CA ALA A 457 17.43 -10.63 5.99
C ALA A 457 17.35 -10.13 7.44
N GLY A 458 16.14 -10.17 8.02
CA GLY A 458 15.86 -9.74 9.40
C GLY A 458 15.93 -8.23 9.62
N THR A 459 16.34 -7.44 8.64
CA THR A 459 16.43 -5.98 8.76
C THR A 459 15.12 -5.33 8.30
N GLY A 460 14.57 -4.46 9.13
CA GLY A 460 13.39 -3.65 8.79
C GLY A 460 13.77 -2.52 7.84
N HIS A 461 13.13 -2.47 6.67
CA HIS A 461 13.32 -1.43 5.67
C HIS A 461 12.06 -0.59 5.51
N ARG A 462 12.17 0.71 5.75
CA ARG A 462 11.06 1.63 5.46
C ARG A 462 10.83 1.73 3.96
N ALA A 463 9.57 1.60 3.56
CA ALA A 463 9.15 1.66 2.17
C ALA A 463 7.92 2.54 2.01
N ARG A 464 7.84 3.21 0.86
CA ARG A 464 6.68 3.98 0.41
C ARG A 464 6.02 3.27 -0.76
N LEU A 465 5.02 2.44 -0.46
CA LEU A 465 4.31 1.56 -1.38
C LEU A 465 2.92 2.11 -1.73
N GLY A 466 2.33 1.65 -2.84
CA GLY A 466 1.01 2.09 -3.31
C GLY A 466 1.02 3.41 -4.09
N ALA A 467 -0.16 3.99 -4.29
CA ALA A 467 -0.33 5.18 -5.14
C ALA A 467 0.17 6.48 -4.46
N ARG A 468 1.31 7.01 -4.91
CA ARG A 468 1.93 8.25 -4.41
C ARG A 468 1.20 9.54 -4.81
N ARG A 469 0.38 9.50 -5.86
CA ARG A 469 -0.18 10.71 -6.52
C ARG A 469 -1.15 11.50 -5.62
N LEU A 470 -1.84 10.83 -4.70
CA LEU A 470 -3.04 11.38 -4.07
C LEU A 470 -2.95 11.58 -2.56
N SER A 471 -1.84 11.23 -1.90
CA SER A 471 -1.79 11.32 -0.44
C SER A 471 -0.38 11.56 0.09
N GLY A 472 -0.22 12.64 0.85
CA GLY A 472 0.89 12.83 1.80
C GLY A 472 1.16 11.61 2.68
N THR A 473 0.08 10.91 3.02
CA THR A 473 -0.05 10.00 4.16
C THR A 473 0.03 8.54 3.81
N PHE A 474 -0.39 8.13 2.59
CA PHE A 474 -0.55 6.71 2.33
C PHE A 474 0.75 6.06 1.88
N GLY A 475 0.90 4.80 2.25
CA GLY A 475 1.95 3.96 1.73
C GLY A 475 3.18 3.81 2.60
N GLU A 476 3.26 4.40 3.80
CA GLU A 476 4.38 4.11 4.68
C GLU A 476 4.23 2.70 5.23
N THR A 477 5.27 1.91 5.00
CA THR A 477 5.31 0.49 5.32
C THR A 477 6.67 0.15 5.90
N GLU A 478 6.69 -0.82 6.78
CA GLU A 478 7.92 -1.46 7.23
C GLU A 478 8.01 -2.84 6.59
N CYS A 479 9.07 -3.06 5.84
CA CYS A 479 9.27 -4.26 5.04
C CYS A 479 10.44 -5.05 5.59
N THR A 480 10.21 -6.32 5.92
CA THR A 480 11.26 -7.21 6.45
C THR A 480 11.35 -8.46 5.59
N LEU A 481 12.56 -8.78 5.13
CA LEU A 481 12.84 -10.03 4.42
C LEU A 481 13.25 -11.09 5.43
N SER A 482 12.70 -12.29 5.29
CA SER A 482 13.25 -13.48 5.95
C SER A 482 14.52 -13.97 5.24
N ALA A 483 15.23 -14.91 5.87
CA ALA A 483 16.37 -15.57 5.23
C ALA A 483 15.92 -16.33 3.97
N PHE A 484 16.76 -16.32 2.95
CA PHE A 484 16.46 -17.01 1.70
C PHE A 484 16.69 -18.51 1.85
N ALA A 485 15.62 -19.29 1.70
CA ALA A 485 15.68 -20.74 1.72
C ALA A 485 15.53 -21.30 0.29
N PRO A 486 16.12 -22.45 -0.04
CA PRO A 486 15.79 -23.15 -1.28
C PRO A 486 14.28 -23.37 -1.38
N SER A 487 13.67 -23.07 -2.53
CA SER A 487 12.25 -23.32 -2.76
C SER A 487 11.96 -24.80 -2.53
N THR A 488 10.88 -25.07 -1.80
CA THR A 488 10.44 -26.44 -1.55
C THR A 488 10.19 -27.14 -2.89
N ALA A 489 10.73 -28.35 -3.02
CA ALA A 489 10.49 -29.16 -4.21
C ALA A 489 8.97 -29.34 -4.39
N PRO A 490 8.43 -29.10 -5.59
CA PRO A 490 7.02 -29.29 -5.83
C PRO A 490 6.63 -30.74 -5.52
N GLN A 491 5.56 -30.96 -4.76
CA GLN A 491 5.04 -32.31 -4.58
C GLN A 491 4.51 -32.82 -5.93
N VAL A 492 5.00 -33.99 -6.36
CA VAL A 492 4.51 -34.64 -7.56
C VAL A 492 3.06 -35.05 -7.30
N VAL A 493 2.14 -34.46 -8.03
CA VAL A 493 0.71 -34.74 -7.97
C VAL A 493 0.33 -35.84 -8.96
N ASP A 494 -0.82 -36.46 -8.72
CA ASP A 494 -1.42 -37.42 -9.66
C ASP A 494 -1.65 -36.76 -11.03
N ALA A 495 -1.15 -37.41 -12.08
CA ALA A 495 -1.25 -36.97 -13.46
C ALA A 495 -2.69 -37.10 -14.03
N ALA A 496 -3.49 -38.03 -13.49
CA ALA A 496 -4.78 -38.42 -14.06
C ALA A 496 -5.96 -37.56 -13.57
N ASP A 497 -5.87 -36.99 -12.36
CA ASP A 497 -6.91 -36.11 -11.80
C ASP A 497 -6.32 -35.20 -10.71
N THR A 498 -5.96 -33.97 -11.08
CA THR A 498 -5.45 -32.96 -10.14
C THR A 498 -6.17 -31.63 -10.26
N THR A 499 -6.02 -30.78 -9.25
CA THR A 499 -6.60 -29.43 -9.23
C THR A 499 -5.50 -28.37 -9.36
N ILE A 500 -5.73 -27.37 -10.20
CA ILE A 500 -4.93 -26.14 -10.24
C ILE A 500 -5.75 -25.04 -9.59
N TRP A 501 -5.20 -24.38 -8.58
CA TRP A 501 -5.81 -23.23 -7.93
C TRP A 501 -4.91 -22.01 -8.05
N PHE A 502 -5.37 -21.02 -8.81
CA PHE A 502 -4.63 -19.79 -9.05
C PHE A 502 -4.64 -18.91 -7.79
N THR A 503 -3.46 -18.62 -7.26
CA THR A 503 -3.25 -17.79 -6.07
C THR A 503 -2.97 -16.33 -6.42
N SER A 504 -2.85 -16.03 -7.72
CA SER A 504 -2.74 -14.67 -8.27
C SER A 504 -3.49 -14.59 -9.60
N ASP A 505 -3.70 -13.37 -10.07
CA ASP A 505 -4.28 -13.14 -11.39
C ASP A 505 -3.39 -13.73 -12.51
N VAL A 506 -3.99 -14.31 -13.55
CA VAL A 506 -3.27 -14.85 -14.71
C VAL A 506 -3.51 -13.99 -15.93
N LEU A 507 -2.43 -13.56 -16.58
CA LEU A 507 -2.46 -12.87 -17.86
C LEU A 507 -2.07 -13.84 -18.97
N ALA A 508 -3.08 -14.39 -19.66
CA ALA A 508 -2.86 -15.26 -20.80
C ALA A 508 -2.88 -14.46 -22.10
N ARG A 509 -1.92 -14.74 -22.99
CA ARG A 509 -1.83 -14.14 -24.33
C ARG A 509 -2.74 -14.92 -25.28
N SER A 510 -3.52 -14.21 -26.09
CA SER A 510 -4.35 -14.87 -27.11
C SER A 510 -3.52 -15.35 -28.31
N ALA A 511 -4.11 -16.22 -29.13
CA ALA A 511 -3.49 -16.69 -30.38
C ALA A 511 -3.10 -15.55 -31.34
N ARG A 512 -3.76 -14.38 -31.27
CA ARG A 512 -3.43 -13.19 -32.07
C ARG A 512 -2.36 -12.29 -31.42
N LEU A 513 -1.68 -12.80 -30.39
CA LEU A 513 -0.67 -12.08 -29.59
C LEU A 513 -1.19 -10.82 -28.86
N GLY A 514 -2.51 -10.65 -28.78
CA GLY A 514 -3.18 -9.56 -28.06
C GLY A 514 -3.67 -9.96 -26.67
N PRO A 515 -4.49 -9.10 -26.03
CA PRO A 515 -5.19 -9.45 -24.79
C PRO A 515 -5.97 -10.76 -24.98
N GLY A 516 -5.70 -11.73 -24.12
CA GLY A 516 -6.46 -12.98 -24.03
C GLY A 516 -7.16 -13.08 -22.69
N GLY A 517 -7.30 -14.30 -22.21
CA GLY A 517 -7.89 -14.62 -20.91
C GLY A 517 -8.99 -15.67 -20.99
N SER A 518 -9.28 -16.20 -22.18
CA SER A 518 -10.12 -17.38 -22.29
C SER A 518 -9.43 -18.60 -21.67
N LEU A 519 -10.22 -19.65 -21.37
CA LEU A 519 -9.66 -20.92 -20.91
C LEU A 519 -8.73 -21.52 -21.98
N THR A 520 -9.06 -21.38 -23.26
CA THR A 520 -8.22 -21.84 -24.38
C THR A 520 -6.85 -21.14 -24.38
N ASP A 521 -6.81 -19.82 -24.13
CA ASP A 521 -5.55 -19.09 -24.05
C ASP A 521 -4.68 -19.57 -22.88
N LEU A 522 -5.33 -19.95 -21.77
CA LEU A 522 -4.64 -20.51 -20.60
C LEU A 522 -4.05 -21.90 -20.90
N LEU A 523 -4.82 -22.80 -21.52
CA LEU A 523 -4.34 -24.12 -21.94
C LEU A 523 -3.14 -23.98 -22.90
N ALA A 524 -3.23 -23.07 -23.87
CA ALA A 524 -2.13 -22.76 -24.78
C ALA A 524 -0.90 -22.13 -24.07
N ALA A 525 -1.10 -21.43 -22.95
CA ALA A 525 0.03 -20.94 -22.14
C ALA A 525 0.78 -22.10 -21.48
N PHE A 526 0.05 -23.07 -20.93
CA PHE A 526 0.61 -24.29 -20.33
C PHE A 526 1.34 -25.17 -21.36
N GLU A 527 0.74 -25.35 -22.53
CA GLU A 527 1.38 -26.05 -23.66
C GLU A 527 2.72 -25.40 -24.05
N ARG A 528 2.74 -24.08 -24.23
CA ARG A 528 3.98 -23.33 -24.53
C ARG A 528 5.03 -23.41 -23.42
N ALA A 529 4.61 -23.60 -22.18
CA ALA A 529 5.51 -23.77 -21.04
C ALA A 529 6.05 -25.21 -20.89
N GLY A 530 5.66 -26.12 -21.79
CA GLY A 530 6.06 -27.53 -21.79
C GLY A 530 5.34 -28.36 -20.74
N ALA A 531 4.21 -27.88 -20.22
CA ALA A 531 3.37 -28.59 -19.26
C ALA A 531 1.92 -28.66 -19.76
N PRO A 532 1.65 -29.38 -20.87
CA PRO A 532 0.30 -29.46 -21.41
C PRO A 532 -0.67 -30.01 -20.36
N ILE A 533 -1.83 -29.37 -20.28
CA ILE A 533 -2.92 -29.74 -19.40
C ILE A 533 -4.21 -29.84 -20.21
N GLU A 534 -5.09 -30.75 -19.80
CA GLU A 534 -6.43 -30.91 -20.36
C GLU A 534 -7.46 -30.75 -19.24
N LEU A 535 -8.58 -30.08 -19.53
CA LEU A 535 -9.65 -29.96 -18.55
C LEU A 535 -10.34 -31.32 -18.38
N ALA A 536 -10.59 -31.72 -17.14
CA ALA A 536 -11.37 -32.91 -16.87
C ALA A 536 -12.79 -32.77 -17.44
N GLU A 537 -13.34 -33.88 -17.96
CA GLU A 537 -14.71 -33.91 -18.49
C GLU A 537 -15.72 -33.48 -17.43
N ALA A 538 -16.72 -32.70 -17.85
CA ALA A 538 -17.84 -32.33 -16.99
C ALA A 538 -18.81 -33.50 -16.90
N ASP A 539 -19.08 -33.98 -15.69
CA ASP A 539 -20.14 -34.97 -15.42
C ASP A 539 -21.54 -34.36 -15.37
N GLY A 540 -21.65 -33.02 -15.52
CA GLY A 540 -22.90 -32.26 -15.54
C GLY A 540 -23.48 -31.95 -14.15
N THR A 541 -22.97 -32.59 -13.09
CA THR A 541 -23.46 -32.42 -11.72
C THR A 541 -22.45 -31.71 -10.82
N ARG A 542 -21.17 -31.74 -11.18
CA ARG A 542 -20.05 -31.11 -10.46
C ARG A 542 -19.31 -30.12 -11.34
N PHE A 543 -18.61 -29.20 -10.70
CA PHE A 543 -17.79 -28.23 -11.41
C PHE A 543 -16.46 -28.88 -11.81
N ASN A 544 -16.08 -28.76 -13.08
CA ASN A 544 -14.72 -29.04 -13.55
C ASN A 544 -13.86 -27.76 -13.62
N ALA A 545 -14.49 -26.58 -13.60
CA ALA A 545 -13.83 -25.29 -13.52
C ALA A 545 -14.68 -24.27 -12.75
N GLY A 546 -14.03 -23.45 -11.94
CA GLY A 546 -14.60 -22.23 -11.37
C GLY A 546 -13.69 -21.08 -11.71
N ALA A 547 -13.96 -20.36 -12.80
CA ALA A 547 -13.12 -19.27 -13.28
C ALA A 547 -13.89 -17.95 -13.28
N ARG A 548 -13.19 -16.86 -12.95
CA ARG A 548 -13.68 -15.48 -13.10
C ARG A 548 -12.65 -14.64 -13.80
N HIS A 549 -13.10 -13.51 -14.30
CA HIS A 549 -12.26 -12.54 -14.97
C HIS A 549 -12.40 -11.18 -14.32
N ARG A 550 -11.30 -10.43 -14.31
CA ARG A 550 -11.33 -9.02 -13.96
C ARG A 550 -10.43 -8.21 -14.86
N ARG A 551 -10.74 -6.91 -14.93
CA ARG A 551 -9.90 -5.93 -15.61
C ARG A 551 -8.72 -5.56 -14.71
N VAL A 552 -7.54 -5.49 -15.29
CA VAL A 552 -6.32 -5.00 -14.66
C VAL A 552 -5.91 -3.73 -15.39
N ASP A 553 -6.22 -2.60 -14.76
CA ASP A 553 -5.79 -1.29 -15.21
C ASP A 553 -4.54 -0.90 -14.41
N SER A 554 -3.54 -0.36 -15.11
CA SER A 554 -2.29 0.05 -14.47
C SER A 554 -1.85 1.39 -15.04
N TRP A 555 -1.01 2.11 -14.30
CA TRP A 555 -0.45 3.37 -14.73
C TRP A 555 1.02 3.21 -15.11
N SER A 556 1.46 3.91 -16.14
CA SER A 556 2.87 4.00 -16.52
C SER A 556 3.44 5.30 -15.97
N ALA A 557 4.32 5.20 -14.97
CA ALA A 557 5.04 6.38 -14.45
C ALA A 557 5.94 7.01 -15.52
N ALA A 558 6.63 6.18 -16.31
CA ALA A 558 7.55 6.63 -17.34
C ALA A 558 6.88 7.46 -18.44
N SER A 559 5.70 7.03 -18.90
CA SER A 559 4.96 7.70 -19.99
C SER A 559 3.83 8.59 -19.51
N HIS A 560 3.61 8.70 -18.18
CA HIS A 560 2.54 9.49 -17.57
C HIS A 560 1.15 9.23 -18.17
N GLN A 561 0.87 7.97 -18.49
CA GLN A 561 -0.37 7.56 -19.15
C GLN A 561 -0.87 6.24 -18.56
N PRO A 562 -2.19 5.98 -18.61
CA PRO A 562 -2.73 4.65 -18.36
C PRO A 562 -2.07 3.64 -19.29
N ARG A 563 -1.69 2.48 -18.76
CA ARG A 563 -1.35 1.33 -19.59
C ARG A 563 -2.64 0.73 -20.14
N ALA A 564 -2.53 0.03 -21.26
CA ALA A 564 -3.64 -0.72 -21.83
C ALA A 564 -4.27 -1.65 -20.78
N THR A 565 -5.59 -1.60 -20.66
CA THR A 565 -6.40 -2.53 -19.86
C THR A 565 -6.08 -3.96 -20.28
N ARG A 566 -5.85 -4.83 -19.29
CA ARG A 566 -5.69 -6.27 -19.51
C ARG A 566 -6.85 -7.04 -18.90
N MET A 567 -7.30 -8.09 -19.57
CA MET A 567 -8.22 -9.06 -18.98
C MET A 567 -7.39 -10.15 -18.31
N ALA A 568 -7.64 -10.38 -17.03
CA ALA A 568 -6.97 -11.42 -16.26
C ALA A 568 -7.98 -12.48 -15.81
N ILE A 569 -7.55 -13.74 -15.80
CA ILE A 569 -8.22 -14.80 -15.05
C ILE A 569 -7.94 -14.53 -13.58
N GLN A 570 -8.98 -14.29 -12.79
CA GLN A 570 -8.88 -13.79 -11.43
C GLN A 570 -8.30 -14.86 -10.48
N ALA A 571 -7.48 -14.43 -9.52
CA ALA A 571 -7.09 -15.25 -8.38
C ALA A 571 -8.31 -15.89 -7.68
N GLY A 572 -8.15 -17.10 -7.15
CA GLY A 572 -9.23 -17.94 -6.64
C GLY A 572 -9.87 -18.83 -7.70
N SER A 573 -9.53 -18.64 -8.98
CA SER A 573 -9.97 -19.55 -10.04
C SER A 573 -9.38 -20.94 -9.86
N VAL A 574 -10.20 -21.98 -10.06
CA VAL A 574 -9.80 -23.39 -9.90
C VAL A 574 -10.17 -24.19 -11.13
N LEU A 575 -9.26 -25.05 -11.59
CA LEU A 575 -9.46 -25.98 -12.70
C LEU A 575 -9.17 -27.42 -12.25
N LYS A 576 -10.01 -28.35 -12.67
CA LYS A 576 -9.77 -29.79 -12.56
C LYS A 576 -9.13 -30.27 -13.87
N VAL A 577 -7.93 -30.84 -13.79
CA VAL A 577 -7.08 -31.05 -14.97
C VAL A 577 -6.39 -32.42 -14.97
N ARG A 578 -6.05 -32.87 -16.17
CA ARG A 578 -5.11 -33.97 -16.42
C ARG A 578 -3.83 -33.39 -17.02
N THR A 579 -2.68 -33.98 -16.72
CA THR A 579 -1.40 -33.53 -17.29
C THR A 579 -0.50 -34.69 -17.65
N ALA A 580 0.17 -34.60 -18.79
CA ALA A 580 1.22 -35.54 -19.17
C ALA A 580 2.59 -35.19 -18.56
N ALA A 581 2.71 -34.04 -17.88
CA ALA A 581 3.98 -33.51 -17.36
C ALA A 581 3.83 -32.98 -15.93
N PRO A 582 3.48 -33.84 -14.95
CA PRO A 582 3.19 -33.42 -13.57
C PRO A 582 4.38 -32.72 -12.89
N GLU A 583 5.61 -33.19 -13.11
CA GLU A 583 6.82 -32.56 -12.57
C GLU A 583 7.01 -31.13 -13.10
N LYS A 584 6.78 -30.92 -14.40
CA LYS A 584 6.91 -29.60 -15.02
C LYS A 584 5.81 -28.66 -14.55
N LEU A 585 4.58 -29.15 -14.44
CA LEU A 585 3.44 -28.40 -13.91
C LEU A 585 3.71 -27.93 -12.48
N ALA A 586 4.17 -28.85 -11.64
CA ALA A 586 4.47 -28.56 -10.24
C ALA A 586 5.64 -27.55 -10.14
N ALA A 587 6.65 -27.64 -11.01
CA ALA A 587 7.74 -26.69 -11.04
C ALA A 587 7.32 -25.29 -11.57
N LEU A 588 6.29 -25.21 -12.44
CA LEU A 588 5.70 -23.94 -12.87
C LEU A 588 4.91 -23.25 -11.75
N ALA A 589 4.35 -23.99 -10.79
CA ALA A 589 3.64 -23.40 -9.64
C ALA A 589 4.53 -22.40 -8.87
N ALA A 590 5.84 -22.72 -8.79
CA ALA A 590 6.85 -21.91 -8.11
C ALA A 590 7.31 -20.66 -8.87
N VAL A 591 6.89 -20.45 -10.13
CA VAL A 591 7.27 -19.27 -10.95
C VAL A 591 6.09 -18.60 -11.65
N GLY A 592 4.95 -19.28 -11.73
CA GLY A 592 3.74 -18.85 -12.41
C GLY A 592 3.71 -19.15 -13.91
N ILE A 593 2.54 -18.91 -14.51
CA ILE A 593 2.22 -19.12 -15.93
C ILE A 593 1.75 -17.83 -16.62
N GLY A 594 1.96 -17.72 -17.93
CA GLY A 594 1.52 -16.56 -18.71
C GLY A 594 2.48 -15.37 -18.69
N GLU A 595 1.95 -14.17 -18.78
CA GLU A 595 2.69 -12.91 -18.90
C GLU A 595 2.96 -12.25 -17.55
N LEU A 596 4.00 -11.40 -17.48
CA LEU A 596 4.34 -10.59 -16.29
C LEU A 596 4.59 -11.39 -15.00
N ARG A 597 5.06 -12.64 -15.12
CA ARG A 597 5.34 -13.53 -13.99
C ARG A 597 6.26 -12.95 -12.92
N ALA A 598 7.27 -12.16 -13.33
CA ALA A 598 8.18 -11.50 -12.40
C ALA A 598 7.46 -10.50 -11.46
N GLN A 599 6.28 -10.00 -11.86
CA GLN A 599 5.42 -9.10 -11.09
C GLN A 599 4.36 -9.86 -10.29
N GLY A 600 4.48 -11.18 -10.17
CA GLY A 600 3.61 -12.01 -9.33
C GLY A 600 2.38 -12.58 -10.03
N PHE A 601 2.17 -12.28 -11.32
CA PHE A 601 1.06 -12.86 -12.08
C PHE A 601 1.26 -14.35 -12.35
N GLY A 602 0.16 -15.09 -12.39
CA GLY A 602 0.11 -16.46 -12.87
C GLY A 602 0.53 -17.53 -11.85
N ARG A 603 0.71 -17.19 -10.58
CA ARG A 603 0.96 -18.13 -9.48
C ARG A 603 -0.24 -19.03 -9.23
N PHE A 604 0.04 -20.29 -8.90
CA PHE A 604 -0.95 -21.30 -8.56
C PHE A 604 -0.37 -22.35 -7.63
N VAL A 605 -1.25 -23.12 -7.00
CA VAL A 605 -0.93 -24.36 -6.29
C VAL A 605 -1.58 -25.54 -6.99
N VAL A 606 -0.99 -26.73 -6.85
CA VAL A 606 -1.46 -27.96 -7.50
C VAL A 606 -1.86 -28.97 -6.43
N GLY A 607 -3.02 -29.61 -6.58
CA GLY A 607 -3.48 -30.69 -5.69
C GLY A 607 -3.66 -30.30 -4.22
N HIS A 608 -4.10 -29.07 -3.94
CA HIS A 608 -4.17 -28.57 -2.56
C HIS A 608 -5.19 -29.37 -1.72
N PRO A 609 -4.85 -29.89 -0.53
CA PRO A 609 -5.72 -30.78 0.26
C PRO A 609 -7.11 -30.22 0.58
N LEU A 610 -7.24 -28.90 0.71
CA LEU A 610 -8.53 -28.24 0.93
C LEU A 610 -9.53 -28.47 -0.22
N LEU A 611 -9.06 -28.64 -1.46
CA LEU A 611 -9.88 -28.91 -2.64
C LEU A 611 -10.26 -30.39 -2.80
N GLU A 612 -9.68 -31.27 -1.98
CA GLU A 612 -10.04 -32.69 -1.94
C GLU A 612 -11.23 -32.96 -1.00
N LYS A 613 -11.49 -32.05 -0.06
CA LYS A 613 -12.62 -32.15 0.86
C LYS A 613 -13.94 -31.83 0.16
N LYS A 614 -14.97 -32.65 0.42
CA LYS A 614 -16.35 -32.42 -0.06
C LYS A 614 -17.03 -31.29 0.71
N THR A 615 -16.96 -31.35 2.03
CA THR A 615 -17.50 -30.34 2.97
C THR A 615 -16.53 -30.16 4.13
N PHE A 616 -16.50 -28.95 4.70
CA PHE A 616 -15.69 -28.60 5.87
C PHE A 616 -16.20 -27.28 6.49
N THR A 617 -15.77 -26.96 7.70
CA THR A 617 -16.09 -25.69 8.37
C THR A 617 -14.91 -24.73 8.31
N LEU A 618 -15.20 -23.43 8.25
CA LEU A 618 -14.22 -22.36 8.40
C LEU A 618 -14.71 -21.35 9.43
N ARG A 619 -13.86 -20.96 10.37
CA ARG A 619 -14.12 -19.83 11.25
C ARG A 619 -14.06 -18.51 10.48
N ARG A 620 -15.01 -17.61 10.72
CA ARG A 620 -15.01 -16.29 10.11
C ARG A 620 -14.15 -15.33 10.92
N LEU A 621 -13.16 -14.73 10.26
CA LEU A 621 -12.35 -13.66 10.81
C LEU A 621 -13.01 -12.31 10.55
N HIS A 622 -13.09 -11.50 11.60
CA HIS A 622 -13.50 -10.11 11.60
C HIS A 622 -12.30 -9.19 11.38
N ARG A 623 -12.59 -7.89 11.30
CA ARG A 623 -11.57 -6.86 11.05
C ARG A 623 -10.49 -6.85 12.13
N GLU A 624 -10.90 -7.05 13.38
CA GLU A 624 -10.02 -7.03 14.56
C GLU A 624 -9.07 -8.23 14.56
N ASP A 625 -9.51 -9.39 14.06
CA ASP A 625 -8.67 -10.59 13.97
C ASP A 625 -7.53 -10.47 12.94
N LEU A 626 -7.75 -9.68 11.89
CA LEU A 626 -6.76 -9.39 10.84
C LEU A 626 -5.95 -8.12 11.14
N ALA A 627 -6.31 -7.40 12.19
CA ALA A 627 -5.51 -6.29 12.73
C ALA A 627 -4.35 -6.88 13.56
N PRO A 628 -3.26 -6.12 13.77
CA PRO A 628 -2.10 -6.65 14.48
C PRO A 628 -2.47 -6.91 15.94
N THR A 629 -2.13 -8.09 16.45
CA THR A 629 -2.25 -8.41 17.88
C THR A 629 -1.20 -7.63 18.68
N ALA A 630 -1.59 -7.10 19.85
CA ALA A 630 -0.75 -6.27 20.71
C ALA A 630 0.59 -6.92 21.11
N ASP A 631 0.68 -8.26 21.08
CA ASP A 631 1.90 -9.01 21.41
C ASP A 631 3.02 -8.87 20.36
N GLY A 632 2.70 -8.53 19.10
CA GLY A 632 3.71 -8.24 18.08
C GLY A 632 4.43 -6.90 18.29
N ALA A 633 3.79 -5.95 18.97
CA ALA A 633 4.34 -4.63 19.27
C ALA A 633 5.30 -4.65 20.47
N ALA A 634 5.19 -5.65 21.36
CA ALA A 634 6.09 -5.80 22.50
C ALA A 634 7.51 -6.21 22.05
N ALA A 635 7.63 -7.05 21.02
CA ALA A 635 8.92 -7.41 20.44
C ALA A 635 9.60 -6.22 19.73
N THR A 636 8.82 -5.28 19.18
CA THR A 636 9.37 -4.06 18.56
C THR A 636 9.83 -3.02 19.58
N LYS A 637 9.27 -3.03 20.81
CA LYS A 637 9.72 -2.13 21.90
C LYS A 637 11.13 -2.45 22.40
N GLU A 638 11.59 -3.69 22.31
CA GLU A 638 12.97 -4.05 22.65
C GLU A 638 13.96 -3.73 21.53
N ALA A 639 13.51 -3.68 20.27
CA ALA A 639 14.36 -3.31 19.13
C ALA A 639 14.51 -1.79 18.93
N GLN A 640 13.72 -0.97 19.64
CA GLN A 640 13.76 0.51 19.58
C GLN A 640 14.38 1.16 20.83
N ARG A 641 15.04 0.37 21.70
CA ARG A 641 15.89 0.91 22.77
C ARG A 641 17.35 0.98 22.36
#